data_AF-A0A4S4L902-F1
#
_entry.id   AF-A0A4S4L902-F1
#
_cell.length_a   1.000
_cell.length_b   1.000
_cell.length_c   1.000
_cell.angle_alpha   90.00
_cell.angle_beta   90.00
_cell.angle_gamma   90.00
#
_symmetry.space_group_name_H-M   'P 1'
#
loop_
_entity.id
_entity.type
_entity.pdbx_description
1 polymer ?
#
loop_
_entity_poly.entity_id
_entity_poly.type
_entity_poly.pdbx_seq_one_letter_code
_entity_poly.pdbx_strand_id
1 'polypeptide(L)'
;MSPSPDTSKDLPDLRQRPKHDYDAESSESGTGITQKDVDLKSDVKWKSSRASSETARAALDDSSRITRRTRSPLGLISALLCSLSLYLLVLWCPSSLPESYALCSKEGNIYTVDDTNPRADCIVVHHSRILSVGTLHETKNRYRNAGKISPLAKALKPIVKSGFRFYFVEPGHIVVPGLTDAHAHLIEHGFKRNLEVDNCSPTEFYCISAFQRGEVLEKVKNYINARPDVLKDKNVWIQGMGWDQTKWKDEAVFPTAADFDREPLLRGRPIALRKVDGHALWVSKRILKDLGDLPDIEGGEIVRDSNKRPTGADRVFVDNAMALITLPDWTEKEMLGFYFTAVKEALSYGLTSIHDAATTPQMISFLKKFVYFYLMADKDKLPLRLYLMGFVESEEYWGDQIERFVNYGPAGRLTLRSVKLFSDGTLGSWGAAMLEPYADKPDSKGFLLRSPEAMSRLAKKFWNDDTLRLIDRRICSLQNIHCVGDRANSVALDIFEELLLSENVTDRRPRIEHAQIMTPADLQRIARLGVIPSVQPTHATNEMLYAETRLSEDVLIEAILSSDQRILPIGSDFPVESVNPLFGFYAAVTRLSESGDSPHGKTGWFPEQRLTRAEALKGMTYDAAYASFSEGELGSLAPGKRADFVVLDTDIMTAPVASTLMAKVVATIVDGRPKYGKL
;
A
#
# COMPACT_ATOMS: atom_id res chain seq x y z
N MET A 1 41.89 -44.39 -39.96
CA MET A 1 42.54 -44.05 -41.24
C MET A 1 42.83 -42.56 -41.21
N SER A 2 44.09 -42.18 -41.44
CA SER A 2 44.59 -40.81 -41.54
C SER A 2 44.25 -40.21 -42.95
N PRO A 3 44.51 -38.92 -43.29
CA PRO A 3 45.69 -38.13 -42.93
C PRO A 3 45.50 -36.66 -42.48
N SER A 4 46.57 -36.15 -41.84
CA SER A 4 46.91 -34.72 -41.64
C SER A 4 47.84 -34.24 -42.80
N PRO A 5 48.23 -32.95 -42.96
CA PRO A 5 49.16 -32.20 -42.08
C PRO A 5 48.65 -30.76 -41.76
N ASP A 6 49.11 -29.96 -40.77
CA ASP A 6 50.36 -29.78 -39.98
C ASP A 6 51.27 -28.60 -40.43
N THR A 7 51.95 -27.99 -39.44
CA THR A 7 52.95 -26.88 -39.44
C THR A 7 52.45 -25.42 -39.47
N SER A 8 53.12 -24.42 -38.85
CA SER A 8 53.74 -24.26 -37.49
C SER A 8 54.31 -22.81 -37.35
N LYS A 9 54.81 -22.43 -36.15
CA LYS A 9 55.64 -21.24 -35.79
C LYS A 9 54.90 -19.91 -35.52
N ASP A 10 55.38 -19.00 -34.65
CA ASP A 10 56.37 -19.05 -33.55
C ASP A 10 56.08 -17.89 -32.55
N LEU A 11 56.52 -18.01 -31.29
CA LEU A 11 56.47 -16.96 -30.24
C LEU A 11 57.72 -16.04 -30.32
N PRO A 12 57.69 -14.78 -29.82
CA PRO A 12 58.06 -14.54 -28.42
C PRO A 12 57.39 -13.36 -27.66
N ASP A 13 57.48 -13.45 -26.33
CA ASP A 13 57.24 -12.40 -25.32
C ASP A 13 58.26 -11.25 -25.43
N LEU A 14 57.84 -10.01 -25.17
CA LEU A 14 58.74 -8.93 -24.72
C LEU A 14 58.00 -7.82 -23.96
N ARG A 15 58.38 -7.62 -22.69
CA ARG A 15 58.01 -6.45 -21.88
C ARG A 15 58.72 -5.20 -22.38
N GLN A 16 58.07 -4.02 -22.35
CA GLN A 16 58.61 -2.79 -21.75
C GLN A 16 57.60 -1.63 -21.70
N ARG A 17 57.87 -0.66 -20.80
CA ARG A 17 57.14 0.62 -20.66
C ARG A 17 57.58 1.61 -21.77
N PRO A 18 56.93 2.77 -21.86
CA PRO A 18 57.60 3.93 -21.27
C PRO A 18 56.72 4.81 -20.37
N LYS A 19 57.38 5.50 -19.43
CA LYS A 19 56.89 6.76 -18.87
C LYS A 19 57.19 7.87 -19.89
N HIS A 20 56.42 8.96 -19.87
CA HIS A 20 57.02 10.29 -19.99
C HIS A 20 56.25 11.31 -19.15
N ASP A 21 56.96 11.90 -18.20
CA ASP A 21 56.60 13.16 -17.56
C ASP A 21 56.91 14.32 -18.55
N TYR A 22 56.19 15.44 -18.47
CA TYR A 22 56.75 16.78 -18.70
C TYR A 22 55.92 17.87 -17.99
N ASP A 23 56.65 18.84 -17.43
CA ASP A 23 56.15 19.86 -16.51
C ASP A 23 55.54 21.11 -17.18
N ALA A 24 55.09 22.02 -16.31
CA ALA A 24 54.50 23.31 -16.61
C ALA A 24 55.45 24.33 -17.28
N GLU A 25 54.88 25.29 -18.01
CA GLU A 25 54.99 26.76 -17.79
C GLU A 25 54.12 27.47 -18.85
N SER A 26 53.13 28.28 -18.45
CA SER A 26 53.19 29.71 -18.11
C SER A 26 53.27 30.66 -19.31
N SER A 27 52.28 31.55 -19.41
CA SER A 27 52.46 32.91 -19.94
C SER A 27 51.35 33.81 -19.40
N GLU A 28 51.76 34.90 -18.74
CA GLU A 28 50.87 35.91 -18.19
C GLU A 28 50.55 37.00 -19.23
N SER A 29 49.38 37.63 -19.11
CA SER A 29 49.26 39.07 -19.33
C SER A 29 48.12 39.60 -18.47
N GLY A 30 48.42 40.56 -17.59
CA GLY A 30 47.50 41.05 -16.56
C GLY A 30 47.07 42.50 -16.76
N THR A 31 46.83 43.18 -15.62
CA THR A 31 46.28 44.54 -15.45
C THR A 31 44.75 44.64 -15.69
N GLY A 32 43.97 45.37 -14.87
CA GLY A 32 44.35 46.18 -13.71
C GLY A 32 43.18 46.51 -12.77
N ILE A 33 43.53 47.03 -11.60
CA ILE A 33 42.65 47.34 -10.46
C ILE A 33 41.98 48.71 -10.62
N THR A 34 40.69 48.84 -10.25
CA THR A 34 40.20 50.03 -9.52
C THR A 34 39.05 49.68 -8.58
N GLN A 35 39.10 50.21 -7.36
CA GLN A 35 38.09 50.09 -6.30
C GLN A 35 37.57 51.50 -5.97
N LYS A 36 36.26 51.68 -5.79
CA LYS A 36 35.67 52.87 -5.13
C LYS A 36 34.20 52.68 -4.69
N ASP A 37 34.04 52.61 -3.37
CA ASP A 37 33.01 53.17 -2.47
C ASP A 37 31.61 53.60 -2.98
N VAL A 38 30.54 53.10 -2.32
CA VAL A 38 29.44 53.89 -1.66
C VAL A 38 28.84 53.07 -0.47
N ASP A 39 28.61 53.69 0.71
CA ASP A 39 27.98 53.13 1.96
C ASP A 39 26.49 53.63 2.10
N LEU A 40 25.53 53.02 2.82
CA LEU A 40 25.39 53.04 4.29
C LEU A 40 24.50 51.90 4.87
N LYS A 41 25.14 51.07 5.72
CA LYS A 41 24.73 50.62 7.07
C LYS A 41 23.27 50.76 7.58
N SER A 42 22.81 49.69 8.23
CA SER A 42 22.18 49.69 9.59
C SER A 42 22.22 48.27 10.19
N ASP A 43 23.19 47.89 11.03
CA ASP A 43 23.22 47.99 12.50
C ASP A 43 22.03 47.38 13.29
N VAL A 44 22.26 46.23 13.95
CA VAL A 44 22.04 46.02 15.40
C VAL A 44 23.08 45.01 15.92
N LYS A 45 23.79 45.35 17.01
CA LYS A 45 24.79 44.47 17.67
C LYS A 45 24.24 43.81 18.92
N TRP A 46 24.59 42.54 19.13
CA TRP A 46 24.57 41.90 20.45
C TRP A 46 25.73 42.40 21.34
N LYS A 47 25.47 42.60 22.64
CA LYS A 47 26.52 42.77 23.66
C LYS A 47 26.14 42.08 24.98
N SER A 48 27.12 41.47 25.60
CA SER A 48 27.08 40.85 26.93
C SER A 48 27.72 41.77 27.99
N SER A 49 27.34 41.64 29.26
CA SER A 49 28.25 41.46 30.43
C SER A 49 27.52 41.59 31.78
N ARG A 50 28.21 41.17 32.85
CA ARG A 50 27.69 40.91 34.22
C ARG A 50 27.84 42.11 35.20
N ALA A 51 27.08 41.99 36.30
CA ALA A 51 27.48 42.19 37.72
C ALA A 51 27.34 43.56 38.42
N SER A 52 26.46 43.58 39.44
CA SER A 52 26.68 44.02 40.85
C SER A 52 25.33 43.91 41.59
N SER A 53 25.09 43.34 42.79
CA SER A 53 25.84 43.02 44.03
C SER A 53 25.68 44.05 45.17
N GLU A 54 24.69 43.86 46.05
CA GLU A 54 24.69 44.38 47.43
C GLU A 54 24.27 43.28 48.43
N THR A 55 25.14 43.08 49.43
CA THR A 55 24.94 42.58 50.82
C THR A 55 23.71 41.72 51.15
N ALA A 56 23.75 40.44 51.58
CA ALA A 56 24.66 39.64 52.43
C ALA A 56 24.49 39.80 53.98
N ARG A 57 24.27 38.65 54.65
CA ARG A 57 24.24 38.37 56.12
C ARG A 57 23.01 38.87 56.91
N ALA A 58 22.53 38.20 57.96
CA ALA A 58 22.60 36.78 58.39
C ALA A 58 21.65 36.60 59.60
N ALA A 59 20.88 35.50 59.66
CA ALA A 59 20.32 34.97 60.92
C ALA A 59 19.76 33.55 60.70
N LEU A 60 20.49 32.55 61.20
CA LEU A 60 19.85 31.39 61.82
C LEU A 60 19.41 31.84 63.20
N ASP A 61 18.13 31.69 63.56
CA ASP A 61 17.67 30.77 64.61
C ASP A 61 16.20 31.03 64.98
N ASP A 62 15.68 30.09 65.74
CA ASP A 62 14.43 30.02 66.50
C ASP A 62 13.10 29.73 65.80
N SER A 63 12.55 28.66 66.34
CA SER A 63 11.24 28.08 66.23
C SER A 63 10.13 28.92 66.87
N SER A 64 8.89 28.45 66.71
CA SER A 64 7.73 28.83 67.53
C SER A 64 7.14 30.24 67.31
N ARG A 65 6.22 30.33 66.34
CA ARG A 65 4.87 30.86 66.63
C ARG A 65 3.84 30.36 65.62
N ILE A 66 2.92 29.55 66.11
CA ILE A 66 1.75 29.07 65.36
C ILE A 66 0.76 30.22 65.25
N THR A 67 0.53 30.73 64.03
CA THR A 67 -0.70 31.47 63.70
C THR A 67 -1.47 30.70 62.63
N ARG A 68 -2.70 30.32 62.96
CA ARG A 68 -3.60 29.56 62.09
C ARG A 68 -3.86 30.30 60.77
N ARG A 69 -3.20 29.91 59.68
CA ARG A 69 -3.72 30.18 58.33
C ARG A 69 -4.88 29.23 58.08
N THR A 70 -6.08 29.79 57.98
CA THR A 70 -7.28 29.10 57.51
C THR A 70 -6.99 28.51 56.13
N ARG A 71 -7.15 27.18 55.98
CA ARG A 71 -7.12 26.55 54.66
C ARG A 71 -8.35 27.05 53.90
N SER A 72 -8.14 27.87 52.87
CA SER A 72 -9.24 28.27 52.00
C SER A 72 -9.82 27.04 51.30
N PRO A 73 -11.14 26.97 51.08
CA PRO A 73 -11.76 25.83 50.40
C PRO A 73 -11.19 25.60 48.99
N LEU A 74 -10.74 26.67 48.31
CA LEU A 74 -10.05 26.56 47.01
C LEU A 74 -8.75 25.76 47.09
N GLY A 75 -7.97 25.84 48.17
CA GLY A 75 -6.71 25.08 48.31
C GLY A 75 -6.93 23.57 48.42
N LEU A 76 -8.02 23.16 49.09
CA LEU A 76 -8.42 21.76 49.18
C LEU A 76 -9.00 21.23 47.86
N ILE A 77 -9.80 22.04 47.16
CA ILE A 77 -10.34 21.70 45.84
C ILE A 77 -9.21 21.58 44.81
N SER A 78 -8.24 22.49 44.80
CA SER A 78 -7.07 22.41 43.91
C SER A 78 -6.21 21.18 44.18
N ALA A 79 -5.95 20.85 45.45
CA ALA A 79 -5.22 19.63 45.81
C ALA A 79 -5.97 18.35 45.39
N LEU A 80 -7.29 18.32 45.58
CA LEU A 80 -8.14 17.21 45.13
C LEU A 80 -8.16 17.07 43.60
N LEU A 81 -8.29 18.17 42.85
CA LEU A 81 -8.24 18.16 41.39
C LEU A 81 -6.86 17.74 40.86
N CYS A 82 -5.75 18.17 41.48
CA CYS A 82 -4.41 17.70 41.13
C CYS A 82 -4.19 16.22 41.47
N SER A 83 -4.72 15.73 42.60
CA SER A 83 -4.64 14.29 42.92
C SER A 83 -5.52 13.45 42.01
N LEU A 84 -6.70 13.94 41.62
CA LEU A 84 -7.61 13.26 40.71
C LEU A 84 -7.05 13.25 39.28
N SER A 85 -6.40 14.33 38.83
CA SER A 85 -5.73 14.36 37.52
C SER A 85 -4.46 13.52 37.49
N LEU A 86 -3.67 13.44 38.57
CA LEU A 86 -2.60 12.43 38.68
C LEU A 86 -3.16 11.00 38.69
N TYR A 87 -4.25 10.74 39.41
CA TYR A 87 -4.86 9.41 39.48
C TYR A 87 -5.44 8.99 38.12
N LEU A 88 -6.07 9.93 37.39
CA LEU A 88 -6.51 9.72 36.02
C LEU A 88 -5.33 9.55 35.05
N LEU A 89 -4.22 10.29 35.21
CA LEU A 89 -2.99 10.08 34.41
C LEU A 89 -2.35 8.70 34.67
N VAL A 90 -2.40 8.19 35.91
CA VAL A 90 -1.92 6.85 36.25
C VAL A 90 -2.85 5.76 35.72
N LEU A 91 -4.18 5.97 35.75
CA LEU A 91 -5.17 5.09 35.10
C LEU A 91 -5.12 5.17 33.57
N TRP A 92 -4.59 6.26 33.01
CA TRP A 92 -4.42 6.49 31.58
C TRP A 92 -2.96 6.31 31.12
N CYS A 93 -2.17 5.54 31.87
CA CYS A 93 -1.00 4.90 31.31
C CYS A 93 -1.48 3.67 30.51
N PRO A 94 -1.51 3.69 29.16
CA PRO A 94 -1.76 2.47 28.41
C PRO A 94 -0.70 1.46 28.84
N SER A 95 -1.13 0.28 29.27
CA SER A 95 -0.24 -0.76 29.79
C SER A 95 0.61 -1.32 28.65
N SER A 96 1.67 -0.59 28.31
CA SER A 96 2.62 -0.96 27.27
C SER A 96 3.15 -2.35 27.58
N LEU A 97 3.10 -3.25 26.59
CA LEU A 97 3.66 -4.58 26.75
C LEU A 97 5.11 -4.48 27.27
N PRO A 98 5.56 -5.40 28.13
CA PRO A 98 6.97 -5.44 28.50
C PRO A 98 7.83 -5.66 27.25
N GLU A 99 9.13 -5.33 27.30
CA GLU A 99 10.04 -5.57 26.17
C GLU A 99 10.12 -7.04 25.74
N SER A 100 9.71 -7.96 26.63
CA SER A 100 9.65 -9.38 26.33
C SER A 100 8.39 -10.00 26.94
N TYR A 101 7.63 -10.75 26.15
CA TYR A 101 6.42 -11.43 26.58
C TYR A 101 6.21 -12.73 25.80
N ALA A 102 5.45 -13.66 26.38
CA ALA A 102 4.84 -14.76 25.64
C ALA A 102 3.38 -14.41 25.34
N LEU A 103 2.94 -14.62 24.10
CA LEU A 103 1.53 -14.72 23.76
C LEU A 103 1.22 -16.18 23.46
N CYS A 104 0.20 -16.73 24.10
CA CYS A 104 -0.15 -18.13 23.99
C CYS A 104 -1.64 -18.37 23.75
N SER A 105 -1.97 -19.46 23.07
CA SER A 105 -3.29 -20.09 23.09
C SER A 105 -3.27 -21.30 24.04
N LYS A 106 -4.44 -21.67 24.58
CA LYS A 106 -4.64 -22.95 25.28
C LYS A 106 -5.04 -24.08 24.33
N GLU A 107 -5.36 -23.76 23.09
CA GLU A 107 -5.99 -24.63 22.08
C GLU A 107 -5.07 -24.89 20.87
N GLY A 108 -3.87 -24.28 20.83
CA GLY A 108 -2.97 -24.35 19.67
C GLY A 108 -3.35 -23.37 18.53
N ASN A 109 -4.14 -22.34 18.84
CA ASN A 109 -4.63 -21.35 17.87
C ASN A 109 -3.60 -20.24 17.58
N ILE A 110 -2.34 -20.60 17.34
CA ILE A 110 -1.38 -19.72 16.67
C ILE A 110 -1.01 -20.40 15.36
N TYR A 111 -1.49 -19.88 14.24
CA TYR A 111 -1.12 -20.34 12.91
C TYR A 111 0.07 -19.52 12.42
N THR A 112 1.17 -20.19 12.07
CA THR A 112 2.47 -19.52 11.90
C THR A 112 2.80 -19.17 10.45
N VAL A 113 2.19 -19.86 9.48
CA VAL A 113 2.60 -19.86 8.05
C VAL A 113 4.10 -20.25 7.91
N ASP A 114 4.57 -21.16 8.77
CA ASP A 114 5.87 -21.81 8.69
C ASP A 114 5.63 -23.29 8.40
N ASP A 115 6.04 -23.77 7.22
CA ASP A 115 5.85 -25.16 6.77
C ASP A 115 6.45 -26.19 7.76
N THR A 116 7.47 -25.79 8.53
CA THR A 116 8.11 -26.67 9.53
C THR A 116 7.36 -26.76 10.85
N ASN A 117 6.52 -25.77 11.16
CA ASN A 117 5.77 -25.69 12.42
C ASN A 117 4.48 -24.86 12.26
N PRO A 118 3.48 -25.32 11.47
CA PRO A 118 2.36 -24.50 11.01
C PRO A 118 1.37 -24.07 12.10
N ARG A 119 1.33 -24.77 13.25
CA ARG A 119 0.55 -24.39 14.44
C ARG A 119 1.40 -24.48 15.70
N ALA A 120 1.18 -23.55 16.64
CA ALA A 120 1.88 -23.49 17.91
C ALA A 120 0.95 -23.10 19.07
N ASP A 121 1.38 -23.41 20.29
CA ASP A 121 0.68 -22.92 21.50
C ASP A 121 1.15 -21.52 21.88
N CYS A 122 2.43 -21.18 21.68
CA CYS A 122 3.03 -19.94 22.13
C CYS A 122 4.03 -19.36 21.12
N ILE A 123 4.01 -18.03 21.02
CA ILE A 123 5.11 -17.22 20.51
C ILE A 123 5.71 -16.40 21.64
N VAL A 124 7.03 -16.21 21.61
CA VAL A 124 7.75 -15.32 22.54
C VAL A 124 8.30 -14.16 21.74
N VAL A 125 7.93 -12.96 22.12
CA VAL A 125 8.39 -11.70 21.53
C VAL A 125 9.49 -11.11 22.39
N HIS A 126 10.53 -10.57 21.76
CA HIS A 126 11.59 -9.79 22.38
C HIS A 126 11.88 -8.55 21.52
N HIS A 127 11.68 -7.36 22.09
CA HIS A 127 11.57 -6.09 21.40
C HIS A 127 10.64 -6.19 20.18
N SER A 128 11.19 -6.17 18.96
CA SER A 128 10.46 -6.21 17.70
C SER A 128 10.46 -7.56 16.99
N ARG A 129 11.03 -8.61 17.59
CA ARG A 129 11.23 -9.92 16.93
C ARG A 129 10.65 -11.08 17.72
N ILE A 130 10.34 -12.16 17.00
CA ILE A 130 9.94 -13.44 17.55
C ILE A 130 11.20 -14.17 18.00
N LEU A 131 11.36 -14.38 19.30
CA LEU A 131 12.51 -15.06 19.90
C LEU A 131 12.39 -16.58 19.83
N SER A 132 11.18 -17.11 20.00
CA SER A 132 10.92 -18.56 19.92
C SER A 132 9.44 -18.86 19.73
N VAL A 133 9.16 -19.98 19.06
CA VAL A 133 7.83 -20.57 18.86
C VAL A 133 7.85 -21.98 19.46
N GLY A 134 6.73 -22.47 19.98
CA GLY A 134 6.63 -23.87 20.44
C GLY A 134 5.43 -24.14 21.34
N THR A 135 5.50 -25.21 22.12
CA THR A 135 4.41 -25.60 23.03
C THR A 135 4.34 -24.72 24.28
N LEU A 136 3.18 -24.72 24.95
CA LEU A 136 2.93 -24.02 26.19
C LEU A 136 3.78 -24.61 27.33
N HIS A 137 4.03 -25.91 27.29
CA HIS A 137 4.85 -26.62 28.26
C HIS A 137 6.32 -26.22 28.15
N GLU A 138 6.90 -26.29 26.95
CA GLU A 138 8.29 -25.91 26.71
C GLU A 138 8.53 -24.42 26.99
N THR A 139 7.60 -23.56 26.58
CA THR A 139 7.70 -22.10 26.82
C THR A 139 7.65 -21.78 28.31
N LYS A 140 6.74 -22.40 29.07
CA LYS A 140 6.71 -22.26 30.54
C LYS A 140 8.01 -22.79 31.17
N ASN A 141 8.49 -23.97 30.76
CA ASN A 141 9.72 -24.54 31.30
C ASN A 141 10.94 -23.64 31.01
N ARG A 142 11.06 -23.11 29.79
CA ARG A 142 12.19 -22.26 29.39
C ARG A 142 12.19 -20.92 30.11
N TYR A 143 11.07 -20.19 30.12
CA TYR A 143 11.06 -18.80 30.59
C TYR A 143 10.61 -18.62 32.05
N ARG A 144 9.81 -19.53 32.62
CA ARG A 144 9.42 -19.48 34.04
C ARG A 144 10.52 -20.04 34.96
N ASN A 145 11.26 -21.06 34.51
CA ASN A 145 12.32 -21.70 35.31
C ASN A 145 13.73 -21.14 35.06
N ALA A 146 13.93 -20.27 34.07
CA ALA A 146 15.19 -19.53 33.86
C ALA A 146 15.62 -18.65 35.06
N GLY A 147 14.74 -18.45 36.05
CA GLY A 147 15.11 -17.89 37.35
C GLY A 147 15.91 -18.84 38.26
N LYS A 148 16.01 -20.15 37.97
CA LYS A 148 16.52 -21.15 38.93
C LYS A 148 17.69 -22.05 38.49
N ILE A 149 17.76 -22.62 37.27
CA ILE A 149 18.79 -23.64 36.94
C ILE A 149 19.33 -23.51 35.49
N SER A 150 20.62 -23.84 35.30
CA SER A 150 21.43 -24.01 34.05
C SER A 150 22.25 -22.80 33.53
N PRO A 151 23.34 -23.02 32.76
CA PRO A 151 24.13 -21.93 32.16
C PRO A 151 23.36 -21.05 31.17
N LEU A 152 22.36 -21.61 30.47
CA LEU A 152 21.48 -20.89 29.55
C LEU A 152 20.71 -19.76 30.28
N ALA A 153 20.45 -19.92 31.58
CA ALA A 153 19.84 -18.91 32.43
C ALA A 153 20.69 -17.65 32.62
N LYS A 154 22.00 -17.64 32.31
CA LYS A 154 22.79 -16.39 32.29
C LYS A 154 22.41 -15.50 31.10
N ALA A 155 22.13 -16.07 29.93
CA ALA A 155 21.73 -15.32 28.74
C ALA A 155 20.29 -14.80 28.84
N LEU A 156 19.38 -15.58 29.43
CA LEU A 156 17.96 -15.21 29.61
C LEU A 156 17.69 -14.39 30.89
N LYS A 157 18.69 -14.24 31.78
CA LYS A 157 18.56 -13.50 33.05
C LYS A 157 18.08 -12.04 32.92
N PRO A 158 18.50 -11.25 31.90
CA PRO A 158 17.96 -9.91 31.68
C PRO A 158 16.47 -9.92 31.36
N ILE A 159 16.05 -10.80 30.43
CA ILE A 159 14.66 -10.95 29.96
C ILE A 159 13.71 -11.31 31.10
N VAL A 160 14.11 -12.23 31.98
CA VAL A 160 13.25 -12.72 33.07
C VAL A 160 13.23 -11.77 34.27
N LYS A 161 14.27 -10.94 34.47
CA LYS A 161 14.32 -9.95 35.55
C LYS A 161 13.50 -8.67 35.28
N SER A 162 13.15 -8.36 34.04
CA SER A 162 12.55 -7.08 33.65
C SER A 162 11.02 -7.07 33.55
N GLY A 163 10.34 -8.13 33.99
CA GLY A 163 8.87 -8.18 34.01
C GLY A 163 8.24 -8.93 32.83
N PHE A 164 8.87 -10.01 32.39
CA PHE A 164 8.30 -10.96 31.43
C PHE A 164 6.91 -11.44 31.84
N ARG A 165 5.94 -11.39 30.92
CA ARG A 165 4.53 -11.79 31.15
C ARG A 165 4.06 -12.81 30.12
N PHE A 166 3.13 -13.65 30.53
CA PHE A 166 2.35 -14.52 29.65
C PHE A 166 0.98 -13.86 29.43
N TYR A 167 0.64 -13.62 28.18
CA TYR A 167 -0.68 -13.24 27.70
C TYR A 167 -1.34 -14.46 27.08
N PHE A 168 -2.66 -14.56 27.20
CA PHE A 168 -3.42 -15.68 26.65
C PHE A 168 -4.52 -15.13 25.75
N VAL A 169 -4.63 -15.63 24.52
CA VAL A 169 -5.83 -15.40 23.71
C VAL A 169 -6.99 -16.18 24.29
N GLU A 170 -8.20 -15.66 24.13
CA GLU A 170 -9.43 -16.32 24.58
C GLU A 170 -9.73 -17.57 23.72
N PRO A 171 -10.54 -18.53 24.23
CA PRO A 171 -11.00 -19.67 23.45
C PRO A 171 -11.65 -19.26 22.12
N GLY A 172 -11.36 -19.99 21.05
CA GLY A 172 -11.87 -19.69 19.71
C GLY A 172 -11.21 -18.50 18.98
N HIS A 173 -10.42 -17.67 19.66
CA HIS A 173 -9.57 -16.66 19.01
C HIS A 173 -8.37 -17.32 18.34
N ILE A 174 -7.81 -16.68 17.29
CA ILE A 174 -6.60 -17.12 16.60
C ILE A 174 -5.56 -15.99 16.50
N VAL A 175 -4.29 -16.38 16.55
CA VAL A 175 -3.14 -15.54 16.14
C VAL A 175 -2.66 -15.98 14.77
N VAL A 176 -2.51 -15.05 13.83
CA VAL A 176 -1.96 -15.25 12.48
C VAL A 176 -0.82 -14.25 12.22
N PRO A 177 0.07 -14.46 11.22
CA PRO A 177 1.06 -13.44 10.86
C PRO A 177 0.38 -12.14 10.44
N GLY A 178 1.13 -11.04 10.53
CA GLY A 178 0.64 -9.72 10.15
C GLY A 178 0.13 -9.74 8.71
N LEU A 179 -1.16 -9.41 8.52
CA LEU A 179 -1.76 -9.42 7.19
C LEU A 179 -1.10 -8.33 6.35
N THR A 180 -0.87 -8.67 5.08
CA THR A 180 -0.30 -7.80 4.07
C THR A 180 -1.27 -7.70 2.91
N ASP A 181 -1.60 -6.48 2.51
CA ASP A 181 -2.23 -6.26 1.21
C ASP A 181 -1.14 -6.17 0.15
N ALA A 182 -1.13 -7.12 -0.81
CA ALA A 182 -0.13 -7.19 -1.87
C ALA A 182 -0.35 -6.18 -3.01
N HIS A 183 -1.49 -5.50 -3.06
CA HIS A 183 -1.81 -4.46 -4.05
C HIS A 183 -2.94 -3.56 -3.54
N ALA A 184 -2.65 -2.29 -3.25
CA ALA A 184 -3.68 -1.30 -2.89
C ALA A 184 -3.17 0.13 -3.14
N HIS A 185 -4.02 1.12 -2.91
CA HIS A 185 -3.73 2.55 -3.11
C HIS A 185 -4.02 3.35 -1.83
N LEU A 186 -3.02 3.50 -0.94
CA LEU A 186 -3.26 3.98 0.44
C LEU A 186 -3.78 5.42 0.50
N ILE A 187 -3.11 6.34 -0.21
CA ILE A 187 -3.47 7.77 -0.18
C ILE A 187 -4.77 7.99 -0.95
N GLU A 188 -5.02 7.23 -2.03
CA GLU A 188 -6.26 7.30 -2.80
C GLU A 188 -7.47 6.80 -1.98
N HIS A 189 -7.29 5.76 -1.16
CA HIS A 189 -8.33 5.33 -0.22
C HIS A 189 -8.70 6.44 0.75
N GLY A 190 -7.71 7.09 1.36
CA GLY A 190 -7.94 8.24 2.24
C GLY A 190 -8.59 9.44 1.53
N PHE A 191 -8.30 9.63 0.24
CA PHE A 191 -8.99 10.60 -0.63
C PHE A 191 -10.45 10.20 -0.89
N LYS A 192 -10.73 8.92 -1.20
CA LYS A 192 -12.10 8.40 -1.35
C LYS A 192 -12.92 8.65 -0.09
N ARG A 193 -12.40 8.35 1.11
CA ARG A 193 -13.07 8.61 2.41
C ARG A 193 -13.37 10.11 2.69
N ASN A 194 -12.85 11.05 1.88
CA ASN A 194 -13.16 12.48 1.99
C ASN A 194 -14.43 12.88 1.21
N LEU A 195 -14.71 12.19 0.09
CA LEU A 195 -15.95 12.29 -0.68
C LEU A 195 -16.26 10.94 -1.34
N GLU A 196 -16.85 10.06 -0.53
CA GLU A 196 -17.43 8.80 -0.99
C GLU A 196 -18.63 9.13 -1.87
N VAL A 197 -18.51 8.93 -3.19
CA VAL A 197 -19.64 9.03 -4.13
C VAL A 197 -20.20 7.65 -4.51
N ASP A 198 -20.06 6.70 -3.59
CA ASP A 198 -20.74 5.41 -3.56
C ASP A 198 -21.46 5.23 -2.22
N ASN A 199 -22.23 4.15 -2.07
CA ASN A 199 -22.86 3.77 -0.81
C ASN A 199 -22.08 2.67 -0.07
N CYS A 200 -20.82 2.41 -0.43
CA CYS A 200 -20.05 1.28 0.13
C CYS A 200 -19.61 1.58 1.57
N SER A 201 -20.15 0.86 2.56
CA SER A 201 -19.57 0.87 3.89
C SER A 201 -18.24 0.10 3.91
N PRO A 202 -17.19 0.55 4.63
CA PRO A 202 -16.00 -0.27 4.91
C PRO A 202 -16.30 -1.62 5.58
N THR A 203 -17.48 -1.75 6.19
CA THR A 203 -17.95 -2.98 6.85
C THR A 203 -18.72 -3.93 5.94
N GLU A 204 -19.02 -3.55 4.70
CA GLU A 204 -19.72 -4.40 3.73
C GLU A 204 -18.70 -5.14 2.87
N PHE A 205 -18.91 -6.45 2.66
CA PHE A 205 -18.05 -7.24 1.79
C PHE A 205 -18.16 -6.77 0.35
N TYR A 206 -19.40 -6.45 -0.05
CA TYR A 206 -19.69 -5.85 -1.34
C TYR A 206 -20.32 -4.49 -1.19
N CYS A 207 -19.95 -3.62 -2.13
CA CYS A 207 -20.80 -2.52 -2.51
C CYS A 207 -21.94 -3.01 -3.44
N ILE A 208 -22.97 -3.69 -2.91
CA ILE A 208 -24.20 -4.10 -3.66
C ILE A 208 -25.38 -3.14 -3.44
N SER A 209 -25.25 -2.13 -2.58
CA SER A 209 -26.33 -1.18 -2.31
C SER A 209 -26.78 -0.56 -3.64
N ALA A 210 -27.95 -0.94 -4.13
CA ALA A 210 -28.36 -0.61 -5.49
C ALA A 210 -28.50 0.90 -5.64
N PHE A 211 -27.53 1.48 -6.34
CA PHE A 211 -27.18 2.88 -6.27
C PHE A 211 -27.67 3.60 -7.51
N GLN A 212 -28.19 4.81 -7.36
CA GLN A 212 -28.68 5.60 -8.49
C GLN A 212 -27.77 6.80 -8.75
N ARG A 213 -27.70 7.23 -10.01
CA ARG A 213 -27.01 8.47 -10.42
C ARG A 213 -27.45 9.67 -9.58
N GLY A 214 -28.71 9.73 -9.15
CA GLY A 214 -29.23 10.77 -8.25
C GLY A 214 -28.64 10.74 -6.83
N GLU A 215 -28.28 9.57 -6.30
CA GLU A 215 -27.65 9.45 -4.99
C GLU A 215 -26.19 9.96 -5.00
N VAL A 216 -25.46 9.75 -6.11
CA VAL A 216 -24.15 10.40 -6.34
C VAL A 216 -24.29 11.92 -6.17
N LEU A 217 -25.27 12.51 -6.86
CA LEU A 217 -25.51 13.95 -6.79
C LEU A 217 -25.87 14.41 -5.37
N GLU A 218 -26.64 13.62 -4.62
CA GLU A 218 -26.98 13.92 -3.23
C GLU A 218 -25.76 13.85 -2.29
N LYS A 219 -24.83 12.91 -2.48
CA LYS A 219 -23.56 12.89 -1.72
C LYS A 219 -22.71 14.12 -2.00
N VAL A 220 -22.62 14.55 -3.26
CA VAL A 220 -21.94 15.79 -3.63
C VAL A 220 -22.63 17.02 -3.00
N LYS A 221 -23.96 17.08 -2.97
CA LYS A 221 -24.72 18.15 -2.29
C LYS A 221 -24.43 18.19 -0.80
N ASN A 222 -24.45 17.04 -0.13
CA ASN A 222 -24.16 16.92 1.30
C ASN A 222 -22.73 17.37 1.63
N TYR A 223 -21.74 17.00 0.80
CA TYR A 223 -20.36 17.46 0.92
C TYR A 223 -20.22 18.99 0.79
N ILE A 224 -20.90 19.61 -0.18
CA ILE A 224 -20.92 21.07 -0.31
C ILE A 224 -21.56 21.71 0.93
N ASN A 225 -22.70 21.21 1.39
CA ASN A 225 -23.43 21.75 2.54
C ASN A 225 -22.63 21.61 3.86
N ALA A 226 -21.87 20.53 4.01
CA ALA A 226 -21.04 20.27 5.19
C ALA A 226 -19.77 21.14 5.26
N ARG A 227 -19.36 21.80 4.17
CA ARG A 227 -18.10 22.57 4.08
C ARG A 227 -18.36 24.03 3.69
N PRO A 228 -18.46 24.96 4.67
CA PRO A 228 -18.85 26.36 4.43
C PRO A 228 -17.94 27.15 3.48
N ASP A 229 -16.68 26.74 3.35
CA ASP A 229 -15.71 27.21 2.36
C ASP A 229 -16.16 26.87 0.93
N VAL A 230 -16.45 25.59 0.67
CA VAL A 230 -16.95 25.10 -0.63
C VAL A 230 -18.37 25.60 -0.93
N LEU A 231 -19.23 25.71 0.09
CA LEU A 231 -20.58 26.26 -0.08
C LEU A 231 -20.53 27.70 -0.61
N LYS A 232 -19.64 28.54 -0.04
CA LYS A 232 -19.51 29.97 -0.38
C LYS A 232 -18.82 30.21 -1.71
N ASP A 233 -17.72 29.52 -2.00
CA ASP A 233 -16.99 29.70 -3.25
C ASP A 233 -17.37 28.64 -4.30
N LYS A 234 -17.91 29.09 -5.44
CA LYS A 234 -18.29 28.23 -6.56
C LYS A 234 -17.12 27.80 -7.45
N ASN A 235 -15.93 28.36 -7.25
CA ASN A 235 -14.72 28.04 -8.01
C ASN A 235 -13.87 26.95 -7.35
N VAL A 236 -14.15 26.60 -6.09
CA VAL A 236 -13.49 25.48 -5.41
C VAL A 236 -13.87 24.18 -6.12
N TRP A 237 -12.83 23.42 -6.51
CA TRP A 237 -12.98 22.12 -7.14
C TRP A 237 -13.56 21.09 -6.18
N ILE A 238 -14.47 20.29 -6.71
CA ILE A 238 -15.08 19.17 -6.02
C ILE A 238 -14.57 17.90 -6.68
N GLN A 239 -13.74 17.18 -5.94
CA GLN A 239 -13.11 15.93 -6.35
C GLN A 239 -13.60 14.80 -5.43
N GLY A 240 -13.94 13.65 -6.01
CA GLY A 240 -14.40 12.47 -5.27
C GLY A 240 -14.27 11.19 -6.10
N MET A 241 -14.50 10.03 -5.48
CA MET A 241 -14.31 8.72 -6.11
C MET A 241 -15.36 7.70 -5.65
N GLY A 242 -15.66 6.70 -6.49
CA GLY A 242 -16.44 5.52 -6.12
C GLY A 242 -17.66 5.22 -7.00
N TRP A 243 -18.07 6.12 -7.91
CA TRP A 243 -19.25 5.85 -8.73
C TRP A 243 -19.03 4.64 -9.64
N ASP A 244 -20.09 3.88 -9.90
CA ASP A 244 -20.04 2.65 -10.71
C ASP A 244 -21.37 2.46 -11.43
N GLN A 245 -21.36 2.63 -12.76
CA GLN A 245 -22.56 2.50 -13.60
C GLN A 245 -23.02 1.06 -13.76
N THR A 246 -22.16 0.06 -13.49
CA THR A 246 -22.56 -1.36 -13.57
C THR A 246 -23.60 -1.74 -12.51
N LYS A 247 -23.76 -0.88 -11.48
CA LYS A 247 -24.65 -1.07 -10.32
C LYS A 247 -25.90 -0.17 -10.38
N TRP A 248 -26.08 0.58 -11.47
CA TRP A 248 -27.18 1.53 -11.61
C TRP A 248 -28.49 0.90 -12.09
N LYS A 249 -29.59 1.29 -11.46
CA LYS A 249 -30.95 0.76 -11.69
C LYS A 249 -31.71 1.39 -12.85
N ASP A 250 -31.32 2.59 -13.28
CA ASP A 250 -31.96 3.31 -14.37
C ASP A 250 -31.48 2.75 -15.72
N GLU A 251 -30.18 2.83 -16.01
CA GLU A 251 -29.52 2.26 -17.19
C GLU A 251 -28.03 2.06 -16.87
N ALA A 252 -27.41 0.95 -17.31
CA ALA A 252 -25.99 0.64 -17.12
C ALA A 252 -25.06 1.44 -18.07
N VAL A 253 -25.39 2.71 -18.31
CA VAL A 253 -24.71 3.63 -19.23
C VAL A 253 -23.89 4.66 -18.45
N PHE A 254 -22.83 5.19 -19.08
CA PHE A 254 -22.03 6.25 -18.46
C PHE A 254 -22.85 7.52 -18.16
N PRO A 255 -22.53 8.25 -17.08
CA PRO A 255 -23.18 9.51 -16.75
C PRO A 255 -22.80 10.66 -17.70
N THR A 256 -23.56 11.75 -17.65
CA THR A 256 -23.38 12.91 -18.52
C THR A 256 -23.00 14.16 -17.72
N ALA A 257 -22.28 15.09 -18.33
CA ALA A 257 -22.04 16.39 -17.68
C ALA A 257 -23.33 17.19 -17.43
N ALA A 258 -24.44 16.83 -18.08
CA ALA A 258 -25.73 17.46 -17.91
C ALA A 258 -26.43 17.07 -16.60
N ASP A 259 -26.12 15.91 -16.00
CA ASP A 259 -26.76 15.47 -14.75
C ASP A 259 -26.42 16.43 -13.59
N PHE A 260 -25.18 16.93 -13.50
CA PHE A 260 -24.80 17.98 -12.52
C PHE A 260 -25.58 19.29 -12.69
N ASP A 261 -25.95 19.67 -13.91
CA ASP A 261 -26.70 20.90 -14.15
C ASP A 261 -28.19 20.78 -13.76
N ARG A 262 -28.72 19.56 -13.57
CA ARG A 262 -30.09 19.34 -13.08
C ARG A 262 -30.25 19.88 -11.66
N GLU A 263 -29.23 19.70 -10.81
CA GLU A 263 -29.20 20.17 -9.42
C GLU A 263 -28.69 21.63 -9.29
N PRO A 264 -29.51 22.59 -8.79
CA PRO A 264 -29.13 24.00 -8.72
C PRO A 264 -27.89 24.31 -7.85
N LEU A 265 -27.58 23.48 -6.85
CA LEU A 265 -26.41 23.64 -5.98
C LEU A 265 -25.09 23.25 -6.68
N LEU A 266 -25.16 22.30 -7.63
CA LEU A 266 -24.04 21.74 -8.36
C LEU A 266 -23.73 22.54 -9.64
N ARG A 267 -24.78 23.06 -10.29
CA ARG A 267 -24.71 23.84 -11.54
C ARG A 267 -23.62 24.91 -11.53
N GLY A 268 -22.70 24.80 -12.50
CA GLY A 268 -21.63 25.77 -12.76
C GLY A 268 -20.38 25.65 -11.87
N ARG A 269 -20.33 24.69 -10.93
CA ARG A 269 -19.13 24.36 -10.16
C ARG A 269 -18.20 23.42 -10.93
N PRO A 270 -16.87 23.48 -10.77
CA PRO A 270 -15.97 22.45 -11.28
C PRO A 270 -16.06 21.19 -10.41
N ILE A 271 -16.70 20.16 -10.95
CA ILE A 271 -16.87 18.83 -10.33
C ILE A 271 -16.22 17.78 -11.22
N ALA A 272 -15.36 16.94 -10.65
CA ALA A 272 -14.72 15.80 -11.30
C ALA A 272 -14.80 14.57 -10.36
N LEU A 273 -15.48 13.51 -10.80
CA LEU A 273 -15.69 12.29 -10.02
C LEU A 273 -15.03 11.10 -10.72
N ARG A 274 -14.14 10.39 -10.03
CA ARG A 274 -13.46 9.19 -10.56
C ARG A 274 -14.33 7.94 -10.31
N LYS A 275 -14.41 7.04 -11.29
CA LYS A 275 -15.10 5.74 -11.18
C LYS A 275 -14.42 4.90 -10.10
N VAL A 276 -15.13 3.93 -9.52
CA VAL A 276 -14.63 3.05 -8.46
C VAL A 276 -13.32 2.33 -8.82
N ASP A 277 -13.15 1.93 -10.08
CA ASP A 277 -11.98 1.25 -10.63
C ASP A 277 -10.86 2.20 -11.08
N GLY A 278 -11.04 3.51 -10.94
CA GLY A 278 -10.04 4.51 -11.34
C GLY A 278 -10.00 4.83 -12.83
N HIS A 279 -10.45 3.93 -13.72
CA HIS A 279 -10.29 4.01 -15.18
C HIS A 279 -11.26 4.96 -15.91
N ALA A 280 -12.13 5.68 -15.20
CA ALA A 280 -12.99 6.69 -15.82
C ALA A 280 -13.21 7.94 -14.94
N LEU A 281 -13.33 9.10 -15.58
CA LEU A 281 -13.53 10.41 -14.93
C LEU A 281 -14.76 11.12 -15.50
N TRP A 282 -15.76 11.32 -14.64
CA TRP A 282 -16.99 12.05 -14.96
C TRP A 282 -16.87 13.51 -14.54
N VAL A 283 -17.00 14.44 -15.50
CA VAL A 283 -16.74 15.88 -15.30
C VAL A 283 -17.95 16.78 -15.61
N SER A 284 -18.06 17.87 -14.85
CA SER A 284 -19.10 18.89 -15.02
C SER A 284 -18.87 19.83 -16.22
N LYS A 285 -19.96 20.37 -16.79
CA LYS A 285 -19.86 21.36 -17.91
C LYS A 285 -19.03 22.60 -17.60
N ARG A 286 -18.72 22.91 -16.33
CA ARG A 286 -17.82 24.02 -16.00
C ARG A 286 -16.41 23.75 -16.47
N ILE A 287 -15.86 22.58 -16.17
CA ILE A 287 -14.51 22.15 -16.58
C ILE A 287 -14.40 22.21 -18.12
N LEU A 288 -15.46 21.77 -18.80
CA LEU A 288 -15.45 21.55 -20.25
C LEU A 288 -15.73 22.81 -21.08
N LYS A 289 -16.00 23.95 -20.44
CA LYS A 289 -15.94 25.26 -21.10
C LYS A 289 -14.51 25.71 -21.35
N ASP A 290 -13.59 25.25 -20.51
CA ASP A 290 -12.22 25.74 -20.47
C ASP A 290 -11.26 24.87 -21.34
N LEU A 291 -11.79 23.80 -21.98
CA LEU A 291 -11.02 22.75 -22.68
C LEU A 291 -11.05 22.78 -24.22
N GLY A 292 -11.87 23.63 -24.84
CA GLY A 292 -11.92 23.77 -26.31
C GLY A 292 -12.33 22.49 -27.07
N ASP A 293 -11.73 22.30 -28.25
CA ASP A 293 -11.91 21.08 -29.06
C ASP A 293 -10.90 20.01 -28.64
N LEU A 294 -11.41 18.86 -28.21
CA LEU A 294 -10.60 17.77 -27.67
C LEU A 294 -10.24 16.74 -28.75
N PRO A 295 -8.95 16.37 -28.91
CA PRO A 295 -8.52 15.33 -29.82
C PRO A 295 -8.98 13.94 -29.34
N ASP A 296 -8.96 12.96 -30.23
CA ASP A 296 -8.98 11.55 -29.83
C ASP A 296 -7.56 11.14 -29.38
N ILE A 297 -7.46 10.27 -28.37
CA ILE A 297 -6.20 9.89 -27.71
C ILE A 297 -6.01 8.37 -27.82
N GLU A 298 -4.81 7.93 -28.19
CA GLU A 298 -4.47 6.50 -28.20
C GLU A 298 -4.50 5.93 -26.77
N GLY A 299 -5.11 4.76 -26.59
CA GLY A 299 -5.27 4.14 -25.27
C GLY A 299 -6.27 4.84 -24.35
N GLY A 300 -7.23 5.61 -24.89
CA GLY A 300 -8.31 6.20 -24.10
C GLY A 300 -9.55 6.52 -24.92
N GLU A 301 -10.70 6.62 -24.26
CA GLU A 301 -11.98 6.96 -24.89
C GLU A 301 -12.55 8.25 -24.29
N ILE A 302 -12.92 9.21 -25.14
CA ILE A 302 -13.82 10.29 -24.74
C ILE A 302 -15.22 9.85 -25.17
N VAL A 303 -16.10 9.58 -24.21
CA VAL A 303 -17.49 9.23 -24.50
C VAL A 303 -18.18 10.50 -25.03
N ARG A 304 -18.63 10.50 -26.29
CA ARG A 304 -19.17 11.68 -27.02
C ARG A 304 -20.63 11.47 -27.46
N ASP A 305 -21.39 12.57 -27.55
CA ASP A 305 -22.78 12.54 -28.01
C ASP A 305 -22.93 11.98 -29.44
N SER A 306 -24.15 11.54 -29.78
CA SER A 306 -24.47 11.00 -31.12
C SER A 306 -24.25 11.99 -32.28
N ASN A 307 -23.95 13.25 -31.99
CA ASN A 307 -23.58 14.28 -32.97
C ASN A 307 -22.06 14.57 -32.97
N LYS A 308 -21.26 13.83 -32.17
CA LYS A 308 -19.82 13.98 -31.92
C LYS A 308 -19.37 15.40 -31.57
N ARG A 309 -20.25 16.23 -30.99
CA ARG A 309 -19.95 17.67 -30.81
C ARG A 309 -19.01 17.90 -29.63
N PRO A 310 -17.93 18.71 -29.78
CA PRO A 310 -17.04 19.09 -28.68
C PRO A 310 -17.77 19.73 -27.47
N THR A 311 -18.90 20.38 -27.75
CA THR A 311 -19.74 21.07 -26.77
C THR A 311 -20.95 20.24 -26.26
N GLY A 312 -21.20 19.03 -26.80
CA GLY A 312 -22.45 18.27 -26.64
C GLY A 312 -22.43 17.08 -25.67
N ALA A 313 -23.36 17.11 -24.71
CA ALA A 313 -23.93 16.04 -23.86
C ALA A 313 -23.04 15.01 -23.11
N ASP A 314 -22.13 14.26 -23.74
CA ASP A 314 -21.43 13.13 -23.08
C ASP A 314 -19.99 13.47 -22.77
N ARG A 315 -19.56 13.23 -21.52
CA ARG A 315 -18.30 13.74 -20.96
C ARG A 315 -17.78 12.89 -19.79
N VAL A 316 -17.63 11.60 -20.07
CA VAL A 316 -16.74 10.70 -19.31
C VAL A 316 -15.47 10.52 -20.13
N PHE A 317 -14.33 10.61 -19.45
CA PHE A 317 -13.01 10.36 -20.01
C PHE A 317 -12.53 9.03 -19.47
N VAL A 318 -12.12 8.11 -20.33
CA VAL A 318 -11.70 6.75 -19.99
C VAL A 318 -10.21 6.60 -20.28
N ASP A 319 -9.48 6.00 -19.34
CA ASP A 319 -8.04 5.71 -19.46
C ASP A 319 -7.20 6.94 -19.86
N ASN A 320 -6.33 6.86 -20.87
CA ASN A 320 -5.41 7.95 -21.25
C ASN A 320 -6.13 9.27 -21.60
N ALA A 321 -7.43 9.24 -21.93
CA ALA A 321 -8.22 10.45 -22.15
C ALA A 321 -8.37 11.27 -20.86
N MET A 322 -8.28 10.67 -19.67
CA MET A 322 -8.36 11.38 -18.38
C MET A 322 -7.24 12.42 -18.22
N ALA A 323 -6.06 12.19 -18.81
CA ALA A 323 -4.94 13.14 -18.80
C ALA A 323 -5.23 14.47 -19.52
N LEU A 324 -6.30 14.54 -20.33
CA LEU A 324 -6.80 15.79 -20.91
C LEU A 324 -7.43 16.73 -19.86
N ILE A 325 -7.70 16.23 -18.64
CA ILE A 325 -8.29 16.99 -17.53
C ILE A 325 -7.21 17.29 -16.48
N THR A 326 -6.70 18.53 -16.47
CA THR A 326 -5.83 18.99 -15.38
C THR A 326 -6.62 19.14 -14.09
N LEU A 327 -6.48 18.18 -13.18
CA LEU A 327 -7.03 18.25 -11.82
C LEU A 327 -6.11 19.07 -10.91
N PRO A 328 -6.63 19.79 -9.89
CA PRO A 328 -5.80 20.42 -8.87
C PRO A 328 -5.11 19.38 -7.98
N ASP A 329 -3.79 19.54 -7.81
CA ASP A 329 -2.96 18.76 -6.89
C ASP A 329 -3.50 18.80 -5.44
N TRP A 330 -3.35 17.69 -4.72
CA TRP A 330 -3.64 17.64 -3.29
C TRP A 330 -2.57 18.36 -2.48
N THR A 331 -2.97 19.14 -1.48
CA THR A 331 -2.00 19.76 -0.55
C THR A 331 -1.41 18.70 0.39
N GLU A 332 -0.20 18.94 0.92
CA GLU A 332 0.39 18.07 1.95
C GLU A 332 -0.50 17.90 3.19
N LYS A 333 -1.35 18.90 3.50
CA LYS A 333 -2.32 18.85 4.59
C LYS A 333 -3.47 17.89 4.29
N GLU A 334 -3.95 17.84 3.05
CA GLU A 334 -4.99 16.91 2.62
C GLU A 334 -4.45 15.48 2.58
N MET A 335 -3.28 15.25 1.96
CA MET A 335 -2.62 13.95 1.96
C MET A 335 -2.34 13.44 3.38
N LEU A 336 -2.01 14.31 4.34
CA LEU A 336 -1.87 13.95 5.75
C LEU A 336 -3.18 13.47 6.38
N GLY A 337 -4.31 14.11 6.04
CA GLY A 337 -5.64 13.66 6.45
C GLY A 337 -5.99 12.30 5.84
N PHE A 338 -5.77 12.14 4.54
CA PHE A 338 -6.02 10.90 3.79
C PHE A 338 -5.23 9.73 4.39
N TYR A 339 -3.92 9.94 4.59
CA TYR A 339 -3.02 8.97 5.20
C TYR A 339 -3.52 8.49 6.58
N PHE A 340 -3.87 9.40 7.49
CA PHE A 340 -4.31 9.00 8.83
C PHE A 340 -5.66 8.28 8.83
N THR A 341 -6.59 8.64 7.94
CA THR A 341 -7.84 7.91 7.77
C THR A 341 -7.57 6.48 7.28
N ALA A 342 -6.82 6.33 6.19
CA ALA A 342 -6.52 5.03 5.59
C ALA A 342 -5.75 4.10 6.53
N VAL A 343 -4.70 4.62 7.19
CA VAL A 343 -3.89 3.83 8.15
C VAL A 343 -4.72 3.39 9.35
N LYS A 344 -5.63 4.22 9.85
CA LYS A 344 -6.51 3.85 10.97
C LYS A 344 -7.45 2.71 10.60
N GLU A 345 -8.06 2.78 9.42
CA GLU A 345 -8.95 1.73 8.92
C GLU A 345 -8.17 0.44 8.66
N ALA A 346 -7.07 0.49 7.90
CA ALA A 346 -6.20 -0.64 7.60
C ALA A 346 -5.74 -1.39 8.87
N LEU A 347 -5.25 -0.65 9.88
CA LEU A 347 -4.87 -1.24 11.17
C LEU A 347 -6.06 -1.90 11.89
N SER A 348 -7.27 -1.36 11.77
CA SER A 348 -8.46 -1.94 12.41
C SER A 348 -8.93 -3.25 11.77
N TYR A 349 -8.51 -3.52 10.53
CA TYR A 349 -8.74 -4.78 9.81
C TYR A 349 -7.50 -5.71 9.76
N GLY A 350 -6.46 -5.40 10.53
CA GLY A 350 -5.32 -6.31 10.74
C GLY A 350 -4.16 -6.12 9.77
N LEU A 351 -4.23 -5.15 8.85
CA LEU A 351 -3.15 -4.86 7.93
C LEU A 351 -1.93 -4.30 8.69
N THR A 352 -0.81 -5.00 8.56
CA THR A 352 0.51 -4.63 9.11
C THR A 352 1.46 -4.12 8.03
N SER A 353 1.18 -4.45 6.77
CA SER A 353 1.96 -4.07 5.59
C SER A 353 1.02 -3.84 4.41
N ILE A 354 1.35 -2.87 3.56
CA ILE A 354 0.62 -2.56 2.32
C ILE A 354 1.63 -2.35 1.20
N HIS A 355 1.37 -2.95 0.04
CA HIS A 355 2.07 -2.62 -1.21
C HIS A 355 1.25 -1.53 -1.92
N ASP A 356 1.73 -0.29 -1.85
CA ASP A 356 1.06 0.89 -2.40
C ASP A 356 1.39 1.00 -3.89
N ALA A 357 0.42 0.70 -4.74
CA ALA A 357 0.54 0.71 -6.19
C ALA A 357 0.41 2.15 -6.75
N ALA A 358 1.05 2.40 -7.88
CA ALA A 358 1.02 3.67 -8.60
C ALA A 358 1.39 4.93 -7.77
N THR A 359 2.27 4.82 -6.78
CA THR A 359 2.64 5.94 -5.91
C THR A 359 3.37 7.04 -6.69
N THR A 360 2.78 8.23 -6.80
CA THR A 360 3.33 9.33 -7.62
C THR A 360 4.52 10.04 -6.95
N PRO A 361 5.38 10.78 -7.68
CA PRO A 361 6.48 11.55 -7.09
C PRO A 361 6.03 12.51 -5.98
N GLN A 362 4.83 13.09 -6.09
CA GLN A 362 4.24 13.94 -5.06
C GLN A 362 3.94 13.14 -3.78
N MET A 363 3.28 12.00 -3.90
CA MET A 363 2.98 11.10 -2.78
C MET A 363 4.27 10.56 -2.14
N ILE A 364 5.27 10.17 -2.94
CA ILE A 364 6.59 9.71 -2.48
C ILE A 364 7.29 10.82 -1.67
N SER A 365 7.31 12.05 -2.19
CA SER A 365 7.88 13.22 -1.52
C SER A 365 7.16 13.50 -0.20
N PHE A 366 5.82 13.48 -0.19
CA PHE A 366 5.01 13.61 1.03
C PHE A 366 5.33 12.50 2.06
N LEU A 367 5.28 11.23 1.67
CA LEU A 367 5.54 10.09 2.57
C LEU A 367 6.97 10.13 3.12
N LYS A 368 7.97 10.41 2.28
CA LYS A 368 9.37 10.51 2.70
C LYS A 368 9.58 11.67 3.68
N LYS A 369 9.03 12.87 3.40
CA LYS A 369 9.04 14.01 4.34
C LYS A 369 8.33 13.66 5.64
N PHE A 370 7.14 13.06 5.57
CA PHE A 370 6.36 12.68 6.73
C PHE A 370 7.14 11.70 7.64
N VAL A 371 7.71 10.65 7.04
CA VAL A 371 8.57 9.68 7.73
C VAL A 371 9.82 10.32 8.33
N TYR A 372 10.43 11.30 7.66
CA TYR A 372 11.60 12.01 8.19
C TYR A 372 11.25 12.95 9.35
N PHE A 373 10.32 13.88 9.15
CA PHE A 373 10.02 14.94 10.11
C PHE A 373 9.22 14.44 11.32
N TYR A 374 8.28 13.51 11.14
CA TYR A 374 7.40 13.06 12.24
C TYR A 374 7.98 11.88 13.03
N LEU A 375 8.80 11.00 12.44
CA LEU A 375 9.37 9.84 13.17
C LEU A 375 10.62 10.16 13.99
N MET A 376 11.31 11.28 13.72
CA MET A 376 12.35 11.79 14.62
C MET A 376 11.76 12.27 15.96
N ALA A 377 10.47 12.62 15.99
CA ALA A 377 9.74 12.94 17.21
C ALA A 377 9.02 11.72 17.82
N ASP A 378 8.49 10.81 16.99
CA ASP A 378 7.78 9.61 17.45
C ASP A 378 7.77 8.50 16.38
N LYS A 379 8.48 7.39 16.65
CA LYS A 379 8.65 6.25 15.72
C LYS A 379 7.34 5.52 15.38
N ASP A 380 6.25 5.80 16.09
CA ASP A 380 4.98 5.11 15.92
C ASP A 380 4.02 5.77 14.92
N LYS A 381 4.36 6.94 14.35
CA LYS A 381 3.51 7.65 13.36
C LYS A 381 3.49 7.06 11.95
N LEU A 382 4.38 6.11 11.66
CA LEU A 382 4.24 5.15 10.56
C LEU A 382 4.02 3.77 11.20
N PRO A 383 2.78 3.44 11.59
CA PRO A 383 2.51 2.26 12.42
C PRO A 383 2.48 0.94 11.64
N LEU A 384 2.32 0.99 10.32
CA LEU A 384 2.37 -0.14 9.39
C LEU A 384 3.54 0.00 8.41
N ARG A 385 3.80 -1.03 7.60
CA ARG A 385 4.86 -1.04 6.57
C ARG A 385 4.31 -0.66 5.21
N LEU A 386 5.09 0.10 4.45
CA LEU A 386 4.75 0.55 3.10
C LEU A 386 5.83 0.12 2.11
N TYR A 387 5.40 -0.64 1.10
CA TYR A 387 6.17 -1.01 -0.06
C TYR A 387 5.58 -0.28 -1.27
N LEU A 388 6.23 0.80 -1.70
CA LEU A 388 5.75 1.66 -2.77
C LEU A 388 6.15 1.11 -4.15
N MET A 389 5.22 1.11 -5.08
CA MET A 389 5.43 0.89 -6.51
C MET A 389 5.32 2.25 -7.21
N GLY A 390 6.46 2.89 -7.48
CA GLY A 390 6.49 4.23 -8.06
C GLY A 390 5.87 4.27 -9.45
N PHE A 391 5.18 5.35 -9.80
CA PHE A 391 4.60 5.56 -11.13
C PHE A 391 4.67 7.03 -11.56
N VAL A 392 4.94 7.25 -12.85
CA VAL A 392 4.69 8.51 -13.56
C VAL A 392 3.95 8.16 -14.85
N GLU A 393 2.91 8.91 -15.17
CA GLU A 393 2.18 8.76 -16.42
C GLU A 393 2.99 9.39 -17.57
N SER A 394 3.71 8.54 -18.32
CA SER A 394 4.52 8.95 -19.46
C SER A 394 4.86 7.75 -20.35
N GLU A 395 5.00 8.01 -21.66
CA GLU A 395 5.51 7.07 -22.67
C GLU A 395 7.04 6.97 -22.68
N GLU A 396 7.72 7.96 -22.08
CA GLU A 396 9.16 7.97 -21.94
C GLU A 396 9.60 7.30 -20.64
N TYR A 397 10.90 7.08 -20.48
CA TYR A 397 11.42 6.55 -19.23
C TYR A 397 11.51 7.66 -18.19
N TRP A 398 10.97 7.38 -17.01
CA TRP A 398 10.84 8.30 -15.88
C TRP A 398 11.49 7.79 -14.59
N GLY A 399 12.30 6.72 -14.67
CA GLY A 399 12.92 6.12 -13.49
C GLY A 399 13.89 7.03 -12.74
N ASP A 400 14.44 8.04 -13.41
CA ASP A 400 15.25 9.11 -12.83
C ASP A 400 14.43 10.14 -12.01
N GLN A 401 13.12 10.23 -12.25
CA GLN A 401 12.18 11.06 -11.48
C GLN A 401 11.76 10.43 -10.15
N ILE A 402 12.01 9.13 -9.96
CA ILE A 402 11.60 8.36 -8.79
C ILE A 402 12.82 7.94 -7.96
N GLU A 403 12.99 8.59 -6.80
CA GLU A 403 13.99 8.17 -5.81
C GLU A 403 13.73 6.74 -5.33
N ARG A 404 14.81 5.98 -5.07
CA ARG A 404 14.75 4.61 -4.57
C ARG A 404 15.33 4.51 -3.17
N PHE A 405 14.66 3.75 -2.30
CA PHE A 405 15.09 3.52 -0.93
C PHE A 405 14.55 2.18 -0.39
N VAL A 406 15.26 1.59 0.57
CA VAL A 406 14.86 0.34 1.22
C VAL A 406 14.98 0.51 2.73
N ASN A 407 13.94 0.12 3.48
CA ASN A 407 13.90 0.24 4.94
C ASN A 407 14.21 1.67 5.43
N TYR A 408 13.62 2.67 4.79
CA TYR A 408 13.77 4.08 5.12
C TYR A 408 13.10 4.43 6.46
N GLY A 409 13.67 5.43 7.14
CA GLY A 409 13.21 5.96 8.43
C GLY A 409 13.65 5.14 9.67
N PRO A 410 13.51 5.66 10.89
CA PRO A 410 14.08 5.07 12.11
C PRO A 410 13.58 3.68 12.51
N ALA A 411 12.47 3.21 11.92
CA ALA A 411 11.90 1.88 12.14
C ALA A 411 12.05 0.95 10.92
N GLY A 412 12.57 1.46 9.79
CA GLY A 412 12.71 0.71 8.54
C GLY A 412 11.38 0.21 7.97
N ARG A 413 10.37 1.08 7.89
CA ARG A 413 9.00 0.73 7.49
C ARG A 413 8.56 1.29 6.13
N LEU A 414 9.40 2.05 5.44
CA LEU A 414 9.11 2.60 4.11
C LEU A 414 10.13 2.11 3.08
N THR A 415 9.68 1.49 2.00
CA THR A 415 10.51 0.95 0.92
C THR A 415 9.93 1.33 -0.43
N LEU A 416 10.78 1.73 -1.38
CA LEU A 416 10.46 2.03 -2.77
C LEU A 416 11.58 1.49 -3.66
N ARG A 417 11.36 0.31 -4.21
CA ARG A 417 12.31 -0.44 -5.07
C ARG A 417 11.69 -0.99 -6.34
N SER A 418 10.49 -0.51 -6.67
CA SER A 418 9.60 -1.10 -7.66
C SER A 418 8.87 -0.02 -8.44
N VAL A 419 8.37 -0.39 -9.62
CA VAL A 419 7.54 0.43 -10.50
C VAL A 419 6.23 -0.27 -10.81
N LYS A 420 5.13 0.49 -10.84
CA LYS A 420 3.87 0.05 -11.47
C LYS A 420 3.90 0.54 -12.92
N LEU A 421 3.55 -0.34 -13.85
CA LEU A 421 3.27 -0.03 -15.25
C LEU A 421 1.82 -0.44 -15.56
N PHE A 422 1.22 0.15 -16.59
CA PHE A 422 -0.14 -0.16 -17.01
C PHE A 422 -0.21 -0.57 -18.48
N SER A 423 -0.76 -1.77 -18.74
CA SER A 423 -0.90 -2.36 -20.08
C SER A 423 -2.25 -2.04 -20.70
N ASP A 424 -3.34 -2.13 -19.94
CA ASP A 424 -4.73 -1.96 -20.37
C ASP A 424 -5.62 -1.36 -19.26
N GLY A 425 -6.92 -1.19 -19.56
CA GLY A 425 -7.94 -0.75 -18.60
C GLY A 425 -8.53 -1.89 -17.76
N THR A 426 -9.83 -1.83 -17.47
CA THR A 426 -10.58 -2.88 -16.72
C THR A 426 -11.71 -3.52 -17.52
N LEU A 427 -12.13 -4.72 -17.08
CA LEU A 427 -13.27 -5.43 -17.67
C LEU A 427 -14.56 -4.61 -17.53
N GLY A 428 -14.85 -4.09 -16.33
CA GLY A 428 -16.04 -3.28 -16.02
C GLY A 428 -16.21 -2.00 -16.85
N SER A 429 -15.12 -1.44 -17.39
CA SER A 429 -15.16 -0.23 -18.24
C SER A 429 -14.95 -0.50 -19.74
N TRP A 430 -14.87 -1.78 -20.16
CA TRP A 430 -14.52 -2.22 -21.52
C TRP A 430 -13.14 -1.73 -22.02
N GLY A 431 -12.23 -1.41 -21.09
CA GLY A 431 -10.87 -0.94 -21.37
C GLY A 431 -9.82 -2.06 -21.36
N ALA A 432 -10.11 -3.20 -20.74
CA ALA A 432 -9.21 -4.35 -20.73
C ALA A 432 -8.92 -4.86 -22.15
N ALA A 433 -7.66 -5.12 -22.47
CA ALA A 433 -7.26 -5.47 -23.84
C ALA A 433 -7.53 -6.96 -24.08
N MET A 434 -8.48 -7.24 -24.95
CA MET A 434 -8.94 -8.60 -25.27
C MET A 434 -8.34 -9.11 -26.60
N LEU A 435 -8.18 -10.43 -26.73
CA LEU A 435 -7.85 -11.09 -27.98
C LEU A 435 -9.05 -11.13 -28.93
N GLU A 436 -10.26 -11.36 -28.41
CA GLU A 436 -11.53 -11.32 -29.15
C GLU A 436 -12.47 -10.21 -28.68
N PRO A 437 -13.52 -9.82 -29.46
CA PRO A 437 -14.41 -8.75 -29.05
C PRO A 437 -15.23 -9.12 -27.82
N TYR A 438 -15.63 -8.12 -27.06
CA TYR A 438 -16.56 -8.32 -25.96
C TYR A 438 -17.91 -8.84 -26.47
N ALA A 439 -18.50 -9.80 -25.77
CA ALA A 439 -19.79 -10.39 -26.15
C ALA A 439 -20.94 -9.36 -26.11
N ASP A 440 -20.90 -8.40 -25.19
CA ASP A 440 -21.87 -7.29 -25.08
C ASP A 440 -21.49 -6.02 -25.86
N LYS A 441 -20.25 -5.92 -26.34
CA LYS A 441 -19.74 -4.80 -27.18
C LYS A 441 -18.92 -5.33 -28.37
N PRO A 442 -19.55 -5.98 -29.38
CA PRO A 442 -18.85 -6.75 -30.42
C PRO A 442 -17.99 -5.92 -31.38
N ASP A 443 -18.09 -4.60 -31.35
CA ASP A 443 -17.25 -3.65 -32.09
C ASP A 443 -15.98 -3.23 -31.32
N SER A 444 -15.79 -3.70 -30.08
CA SER A 444 -14.64 -3.39 -29.23
C SER A 444 -13.90 -4.65 -28.75
N LYS A 445 -12.56 -4.58 -28.78
CA LYS A 445 -11.64 -5.53 -28.10
C LYS A 445 -10.94 -4.88 -26.88
N GLY A 446 -11.50 -3.78 -26.37
CA GLY A 446 -10.78 -2.85 -25.50
C GLY A 446 -9.52 -2.31 -26.18
N PHE A 447 -8.54 -1.85 -25.39
CA PHE A 447 -7.31 -1.28 -25.93
C PHE A 447 -6.13 -1.45 -24.98
N LEU A 448 -4.92 -1.53 -25.55
CA LEU A 448 -3.71 -1.33 -24.77
C LEU A 448 -3.52 0.17 -24.55
N LEU A 449 -3.08 0.57 -23.37
CA LEU A 449 -2.74 1.98 -23.07
C LEU A 449 -1.49 2.45 -23.82
N ARG A 450 -0.70 1.51 -24.32
CA ARG A 450 0.57 1.71 -25.04
C ARG A 450 0.74 0.66 -26.12
N SER A 451 1.48 0.95 -27.19
CA SER A 451 1.88 -0.09 -28.15
C SER A 451 2.76 -1.16 -27.48
N PRO A 452 2.71 -2.44 -27.90
CA PRO A 452 3.60 -3.49 -27.38
C PRO A 452 5.08 -3.13 -27.46
N GLU A 453 5.49 -2.42 -28.52
CA GLU A 453 6.86 -1.94 -28.70
C GLU A 453 7.20 -0.80 -27.73
N ALA A 454 6.25 0.10 -27.44
CA ALA A 454 6.43 1.14 -26.43
C ALA A 454 6.58 0.53 -25.02
N MET A 455 5.70 -0.42 -24.67
CA MET A 455 5.79 -1.17 -23.43
C MET A 455 7.11 -1.95 -23.32
N SER A 456 7.52 -2.67 -24.37
CA SER A 456 8.79 -3.39 -24.42
C SER A 456 10.00 -2.46 -24.26
N ARG A 457 10.02 -1.29 -24.93
CA ARG A 457 11.08 -0.28 -24.75
C ARG A 457 11.14 0.25 -23.33
N LEU A 458 10.00 0.58 -22.73
CA LEU A 458 9.92 1.11 -21.36
C LEU A 458 10.37 0.05 -20.33
N ALA A 459 9.86 -1.18 -20.47
CA ALA A 459 10.22 -2.32 -19.65
C ALA A 459 11.71 -2.65 -19.76
N LYS A 460 12.31 -2.62 -20.95
CA LYS A 460 13.76 -2.79 -21.15
C LYS A 460 14.58 -1.69 -20.48
N LYS A 461 14.12 -0.43 -20.50
CA LYS A 461 14.80 0.66 -19.78
C LYS A 461 14.77 0.46 -18.27
N PHE A 462 13.63 0.07 -17.70
CA PHE A 462 13.54 -0.29 -16.27
C PHE A 462 14.30 -1.57 -15.91
N TRP A 463 14.39 -2.55 -16.80
CA TRP A 463 15.12 -3.79 -16.53
C TRP A 463 16.63 -3.57 -16.43
N ASN A 464 17.14 -2.59 -17.18
CA ASN A 464 18.54 -2.16 -17.21
C ASN A 464 18.84 -0.98 -16.27
N ASP A 465 17.87 -0.59 -15.42
CA ASP A 465 18.03 0.47 -14.41
C ASP A 465 18.82 -0.06 -13.21
N ASP A 466 20.13 0.19 -13.24
CA ASP A 466 21.09 -0.23 -12.23
C ASP A 466 21.15 0.70 -11.00
N THR A 467 20.32 1.76 -10.91
CA THR A 467 20.35 2.71 -9.77
C THR A 467 20.18 2.02 -8.42
N LEU A 468 19.38 0.96 -8.39
CA LEU A 468 19.16 0.12 -7.21
C LEU A 468 20.28 -0.89 -6.92
N ARG A 469 21.00 -1.37 -7.96
CA ARG A 469 22.14 -2.28 -7.78
C ARG A 469 23.28 -1.64 -7.00
N LEU A 470 23.35 -0.31 -6.98
CA LEU A 470 24.26 0.49 -6.16
C LEU A 470 23.90 0.49 -4.66
N ILE A 471 22.62 0.26 -4.32
CA ILE A 471 22.11 0.29 -2.94
C ILE A 471 22.12 -1.13 -2.34
N ASP A 472 21.73 -2.14 -3.11
CA ASP A 472 21.99 -3.56 -2.84
C ASP A 472 22.07 -4.30 -4.19
N ARG A 473 23.17 -5.03 -4.41
CA ARG A 473 23.45 -5.70 -5.69
C ARG A 473 22.44 -6.79 -6.07
N ARG A 474 21.52 -7.16 -5.16
CA ARG A 474 20.40 -8.08 -5.37
C ARG A 474 19.08 -7.36 -5.66
N ILE A 475 19.12 -6.05 -5.90
CA ILE A 475 17.95 -5.23 -6.15
C ILE A 475 18.04 -4.62 -7.55
N CYS A 476 17.05 -4.96 -8.36
CA CYS A 476 16.76 -4.31 -9.63
C CYS A 476 15.39 -3.62 -9.52
N SER A 477 15.08 -2.69 -10.44
CA SER A 477 13.75 -2.07 -10.54
C SER A 477 12.70 -3.14 -10.84
N LEU A 478 11.93 -3.53 -9.81
CA LEU A 478 10.91 -4.57 -9.90
C LEU A 478 9.70 -4.05 -10.67
N GLN A 479 9.37 -4.70 -11.78
CA GLN A 479 8.30 -4.30 -12.67
C GLN A 479 7.02 -5.05 -12.32
N ASN A 480 5.99 -4.29 -11.96
CA ASN A 480 4.66 -4.76 -11.64
C ASN A 480 3.71 -4.21 -12.71
N ILE A 481 3.29 -5.05 -13.64
CA ILE A 481 2.50 -4.61 -14.80
C ILE A 481 1.03 -4.95 -14.56
N HIS A 482 0.15 -3.96 -14.59
CA HIS A 482 -1.30 -4.16 -14.64
C HIS A 482 -1.69 -4.81 -15.95
N CYS A 483 -2.28 -6.01 -15.89
CA CYS A 483 -2.87 -6.69 -17.03
C CYS A 483 -4.21 -7.34 -16.62
N VAL A 484 -5.32 -6.79 -17.10
CA VAL A 484 -6.65 -7.37 -16.87
C VAL A 484 -7.00 -8.34 -18.00
N GLY A 485 -7.00 -7.88 -19.26
CA GLY A 485 -7.39 -8.67 -20.42
C GLY A 485 -6.34 -9.70 -20.87
N ASP A 486 -6.76 -10.71 -21.62
CA ASP A 486 -5.89 -11.79 -22.09
C ASP A 486 -4.78 -11.27 -23.03
N ARG A 487 -5.09 -10.38 -23.97
CA ARG A 487 -4.09 -9.75 -24.84
C ARG A 487 -3.07 -8.92 -24.05
N ALA A 488 -3.49 -8.22 -22.99
CA ALA A 488 -2.55 -7.50 -22.12
C ALA A 488 -1.62 -8.45 -21.37
N ASN A 489 -2.15 -9.57 -20.89
CA ASN A 489 -1.38 -10.63 -20.23
C ASN A 489 -0.37 -11.28 -21.18
N SER A 490 -0.77 -11.65 -22.41
CA SER A 490 0.15 -12.22 -23.40
C SER A 490 1.30 -11.26 -23.74
N VAL A 491 1.02 -9.96 -23.95
CA VAL A 491 2.03 -8.94 -24.26
C VAL A 491 3.03 -8.74 -23.10
N ALA A 492 2.56 -8.73 -21.85
CA ALA A 492 3.46 -8.65 -20.69
C ALA A 492 4.34 -9.90 -20.55
N LEU A 493 3.80 -11.08 -20.84
CA LEU A 493 4.56 -12.33 -20.84
C LEU A 493 5.57 -12.41 -21.99
N ASP A 494 5.27 -11.88 -23.18
CA ASP A 494 6.25 -11.76 -24.29
C ASP A 494 7.46 -10.93 -23.87
N ILE A 495 7.21 -9.80 -23.19
CA ILE A 495 8.24 -8.91 -22.68
C ILE A 495 9.07 -9.58 -21.58
N PHE A 496 8.44 -10.24 -20.61
CA PHE A 496 9.18 -10.94 -19.56
C PHE A 496 9.93 -12.17 -20.08
N GLU A 497 9.40 -12.90 -21.06
CA GLU A 497 10.08 -14.02 -21.70
C GLU A 497 11.38 -13.58 -22.39
N GLU A 498 11.38 -12.44 -23.09
CA GLU A 498 12.59 -11.85 -23.67
C GLU A 498 13.60 -11.41 -22.58
N LEU A 499 13.13 -10.71 -21.55
CA LEU A 499 13.97 -10.16 -20.49
C LEU A 499 14.62 -11.22 -19.59
N LEU A 500 13.96 -12.37 -19.41
CA LEU A 500 14.41 -13.47 -18.56
C LEU A 500 15.39 -14.44 -19.24
N LEU A 501 15.64 -14.33 -20.55
CA LEU A 501 16.58 -15.20 -21.29
C LEU A 501 18.02 -15.22 -20.73
N SER A 502 18.40 -14.23 -19.93
CA SER A 502 19.77 -14.04 -19.41
C SER A 502 19.85 -13.80 -17.90
N GLU A 503 18.74 -13.88 -17.17
CA GLU A 503 18.61 -13.44 -15.78
C GLU A 503 17.83 -14.48 -14.95
N ASN A 504 18.19 -14.62 -13.66
CA ASN A 504 17.45 -15.50 -12.76
C ASN A 504 16.19 -14.78 -12.26
N VAL A 505 15.02 -15.34 -12.56
CA VAL A 505 13.72 -14.77 -12.18
C VAL A 505 13.58 -14.57 -10.66
N THR A 506 14.22 -15.37 -9.81
CA THR A 506 14.11 -15.22 -8.34
C THR A 506 14.82 -13.97 -7.80
N ASP A 507 15.76 -13.40 -8.58
CA ASP A 507 16.46 -12.15 -8.28
C ASP A 507 15.71 -10.91 -8.80
N ARG A 508 14.81 -11.12 -9.78
CA ARG A 508 14.05 -10.07 -10.49
C ARG A 508 12.58 -9.98 -10.09
N ARG A 509 11.98 -11.09 -9.61
CA ARG A 509 10.58 -11.28 -9.17
C ARG A 509 9.57 -10.36 -9.91
N PRO A 510 9.55 -10.38 -11.26
CA PRO A 510 8.61 -9.57 -12.04
C PRO A 510 7.17 -10.00 -11.70
N ARG A 511 6.25 -9.05 -11.67
CA ARG A 511 4.86 -9.30 -11.34
C ARG A 511 3.93 -8.91 -12.48
N ILE A 512 2.91 -9.73 -12.69
CA ILE A 512 1.69 -9.29 -13.36
C ILE A 512 0.67 -9.04 -12.26
N GLU A 513 0.22 -7.81 -12.16
CA GLU A 513 -0.83 -7.38 -11.26
C GLU A 513 -2.19 -7.67 -11.90
N HIS A 514 -3.15 -8.10 -11.09
CA HIS A 514 -4.46 -8.61 -11.45
C HIS A 514 -4.40 -9.99 -12.12
N ALA A 515 -3.65 -10.13 -13.23
CA ALA A 515 -3.53 -11.39 -13.99
C ALA A 515 -4.90 -12.07 -14.23
N GLN A 516 -5.87 -11.22 -14.57
CA GLN A 516 -7.29 -11.49 -14.27
C GLN A 516 -7.99 -12.30 -15.36
N ILE A 517 -7.58 -12.14 -16.62
CA ILE A 517 -8.11 -12.88 -17.75
C ILE A 517 -6.90 -13.44 -18.51
N MET A 518 -6.79 -14.76 -18.59
CA MET A 518 -5.62 -15.41 -19.16
C MET A 518 -5.99 -16.58 -20.06
N THR A 519 -5.26 -16.74 -21.16
CA THR A 519 -5.37 -17.95 -21.97
C THR A 519 -4.77 -19.15 -21.24
N PRO A 520 -5.23 -20.39 -21.51
CA PRO A 520 -4.58 -21.61 -21.00
C PRO A 520 -3.09 -21.70 -21.36
N ALA A 521 -2.67 -21.10 -22.49
CA ALA A 521 -1.28 -21.02 -22.87
C ALA A 521 -0.49 -20.05 -21.97
N ASP A 522 -1.03 -18.87 -21.70
CA ASP A 522 -0.38 -17.87 -20.83
C ASP A 522 -0.29 -18.35 -19.36
N LEU A 523 -1.23 -19.17 -18.88
CA LEU A 523 -1.12 -19.86 -17.58
C LEU A 523 0.07 -20.85 -17.53
N GLN A 524 0.43 -21.49 -18.66
CA GLN A 524 1.64 -22.31 -18.74
C GLN A 524 2.91 -21.47 -18.88
N ARG A 525 2.82 -20.28 -19.51
CA ARG A 525 3.95 -19.35 -19.65
C ARG A 525 4.31 -18.70 -18.33
N ILE A 526 3.32 -18.15 -17.60
CA ILE A 526 3.55 -17.53 -16.29
C ILE A 526 4.25 -18.52 -15.36
N ALA A 527 3.72 -19.76 -15.29
CA ALA A 527 4.28 -20.89 -14.56
C ALA A 527 5.73 -21.20 -14.95
N ARG A 528 6.02 -21.38 -16.25
CA ARG A 528 7.36 -21.67 -16.80
C ARG A 528 8.37 -20.57 -16.51
N LEU A 529 7.96 -19.30 -16.61
CA LEU A 529 8.87 -18.15 -16.53
C LEU A 529 9.23 -17.76 -15.10
N GLY A 530 8.42 -18.12 -14.10
CA GLY A 530 8.61 -17.67 -12.71
C GLY A 530 8.07 -16.26 -12.42
N VAL A 531 7.32 -15.68 -13.35
CA VAL A 531 6.63 -14.39 -13.19
C VAL A 531 5.52 -14.57 -12.16
N ILE A 532 5.38 -13.62 -11.22
CA ILE A 532 4.45 -13.75 -10.09
C ILE A 532 3.09 -13.13 -10.47
N PRO A 533 1.98 -13.90 -10.50
CA PRO A 533 0.63 -13.32 -10.53
C PRO A 533 0.27 -12.75 -9.15
N SER A 534 -0.15 -11.49 -9.10
CA SER A 534 -0.55 -10.76 -7.88
C SER A 534 -2.04 -10.41 -7.98
N VAL A 535 -2.88 -11.17 -7.28
CA VAL A 535 -4.31 -11.33 -7.57
C VAL A 535 -5.23 -10.73 -6.50
N GLN A 536 -6.47 -10.40 -6.88
CA GLN A 536 -7.48 -9.82 -6.00
C GLN A 536 -8.76 -10.66 -6.04
N PRO A 537 -8.90 -11.71 -5.20
CA PRO A 537 -10.03 -12.63 -5.23
C PRO A 537 -11.41 -11.97 -5.07
N THR A 538 -11.47 -10.77 -4.48
CA THR A 538 -12.67 -9.94 -4.42
C THR A 538 -13.14 -9.51 -5.81
N HIS A 539 -12.24 -9.23 -6.76
CA HIS A 539 -12.58 -8.89 -8.15
C HIS A 539 -13.40 -10.00 -8.79
N ALA A 540 -12.95 -11.26 -8.79
CA ALA A 540 -13.77 -12.37 -9.29
C ALA A 540 -15.18 -12.39 -8.65
N THR A 541 -15.28 -12.24 -7.33
CA THR A 541 -16.58 -12.29 -6.67
C THR A 541 -17.47 -11.07 -6.94
N ASN A 542 -16.91 -9.90 -7.28
CA ASN A 542 -17.64 -8.68 -7.66
C ASN A 542 -18.02 -8.68 -9.15
N GLU A 543 -17.12 -9.10 -10.02
CA GLU A 543 -17.32 -9.13 -11.47
C GLU A 543 -18.11 -10.34 -11.96
N MET A 544 -18.22 -11.46 -11.22
CA MET A 544 -19.02 -12.63 -11.62
C MET A 544 -20.47 -12.31 -11.97
N LEU A 545 -21.01 -11.18 -11.49
CA LEU A 545 -22.35 -10.71 -11.79
C LEU A 545 -22.55 -10.25 -13.25
N TYR A 546 -21.46 -9.94 -13.97
CA TYR A 546 -21.48 -9.46 -15.35
C TYR A 546 -20.36 -10.00 -16.26
N ALA A 547 -19.31 -10.64 -15.72
CA ALA A 547 -18.18 -11.11 -16.51
C ALA A 547 -18.59 -12.10 -17.62
N GLU A 548 -19.50 -13.02 -17.32
CA GLU A 548 -20.08 -13.97 -18.31
C GLU A 548 -20.92 -13.29 -19.40
N THR A 549 -21.35 -12.04 -19.23
CA THR A 549 -22.03 -11.29 -20.31
C THR A 549 -21.04 -10.55 -21.20
N ARG A 550 -19.77 -10.42 -20.79
CA ARG A 550 -18.71 -9.70 -21.52
C ARG A 550 -17.71 -10.62 -22.20
N LEU A 551 -17.44 -11.78 -21.61
CA LEU A 551 -16.43 -12.73 -22.06
C LEU A 551 -17.04 -13.86 -22.92
N SER A 552 -16.22 -14.50 -23.75
CA SER A 552 -16.58 -15.74 -24.44
C SER A 552 -16.33 -16.97 -23.55
N GLU A 553 -17.01 -18.09 -23.85
CA GLU A 553 -16.99 -19.32 -23.04
C GLU A 553 -15.59 -19.96 -22.88
N ASP A 554 -14.65 -19.68 -23.80
CA ASP A 554 -13.30 -20.27 -23.83
C ASP A 554 -12.28 -19.58 -22.88
N VAL A 555 -12.70 -18.55 -22.14
CA VAL A 555 -11.81 -17.66 -21.38
C VAL A 555 -11.70 -18.08 -19.91
N LEU A 556 -10.48 -18.30 -19.42
CA LEU A 556 -10.24 -18.56 -18.01
C LEU A 556 -10.09 -17.25 -17.22
N ILE A 557 -10.82 -17.18 -16.11
CA ILE A 557 -10.87 -16.03 -15.22
C ILE A 557 -9.96 -16.32 -14.01
N GLU A 558 -8.95 -15.48 -13.85
CA GLU A 558 -7.87 -15.43 -12.86
C GLU A 558 -6.80 -16.54 -12.91
N ALA A 559 -5.54 -16.10 -12.73
CA ALA A 559 -4.33 -16.93 -12.72
C ALA A 559 -4.20 -17.94 -11.57
N ILE A 560 -5.21 -18.09 -10.70
CA ILE A 560 -5.14 -18.88 -9.46
C ILE A 560 -4.77 -20.36 -9.72
N LEU A 561 -5.14 -20.90 -10.89
CA LEU A 561 -4.82 -22.27 -11.32
C LEU A 561 -3.33 -22.51 -11.65
N SER A 562 -2.49 -21.48 -11.74
CA SER A 562 -1.05 -21.63 -12.05
C SER A 562 -0.17 -22.01 -10.85
N SER A 563 -0.79 -22.45 -9.75
CA SER A 563 -0.19 -22.65 -8.40
C SER A 563 0.83 -23.79 -8.26
N ASP A 564 1.22 -24.46 -9.35
CA ASP A 564 2.52 -25.14 -9.42
C ASP A 564 3.67 -24.15 -9.11
N GLN A 565 3.46 -22.86 -9.33
CA GLN A 565 4.20 -21.80 -8.67
C GLN A 565 3.76 -21.58 -7.23
N ARG A 566 4.72 -21.75 -6.31
CA ARG A 566 4.50 -21.69 -4.87
C ARG A 566 4.23 -20.30 -4.29
N ILE A 567 4.01 -19.27 -5.09
CA ILE A 567 3.95 -17.86 -4.67
C ILE A 567 2.77 -17.17 -5.35
N LEU A 568 1.72 -16.86 -4.59
CA LEU A 568 0.53 -16.15 -5.07
C LEU A 568 0.17 -15.02 -4.09
N PRO A 569 0.78 -13.82 -4.22
CA PRO A 569 0.44 -12.67 -3.39
C PRO A 569 -1.02 -12.27 -3.60
N ILE A 570 -1.72 -12.02 -2.51
CA ILE A 570 -3.12 -11.60 -2.54
C ILE A 570 -3.24 -10.16 -2.03
N GLY A 571 -3.90 -9.32 -2.83
CA GLY A 571 -4.31 -7.98 -2.43
C GLY A 571 -5.83 -7.80 -2.50
N SER A 572 -6.29 -6.59 -2.21
CA SER A 572 -7.69 -6.19 -2.43
C SER A 572 -7.86 -5.18 -3.55
N ASP A 573 -6.80 -4.46 -3.93
CA ASP A 573 -6.86 -3.24 -4.74
C ASP A 573 -7.77 -2.16 -4.14
N PHE A 574 -7.84 -2.08 -2.80
CA PHE A 574 -8.57 -0.97 -2.16
C PHE A 574 -7.97 0.37 -2.62
N PRO A 575 -8.80 1.37 -3.01
CA PRO A 575 -10.22 1.49 -2.67
C PRO A 575 -11.21 1.05 -3.77
N VAL A 576 -10.77 0.27 -4.76
CA VAL A 576 -11.68 -0.39 -5.72
C VAL A 576 -12.59 -1.35 -4.96
N GLU A 577 -11.99 -2.26 -4.19
CA GLU A 577 -12.67 -3.11 -3.23
C GLU A 577 -12.49 -2.61 -1.78
N SER A 578 -13.04 -3.37 -0.83
CA SER A 578 -12.94 -3.07 0.60
C SER A 578 -11.54 -3.35 1.17
N VAL A 579 -11.07 -2.44 2.03
CA VAL A 579 -9.80 -2.50 2.78
C VAL A 579 -9.73 -3.67 3.81
N ASN A 580 -10.80 -4.42 4.01
CA ASN A 580 -10.83 -5.56 4.94
C ASN A 580 -10.31 -6.85 4.27
N PRO A 581 -9.09 -7.35 4.58
CA PRO A 581 -8.51 -8.52 3.94
C PRO A 581 -9.28 -9.82 4.25
N LEU A 582 -10.10 -9.86 5.30
CA LEU A 582 -10.94 -11.03 5.60
C LEU A 582 -11.99 -11.28 4.51
N PHE A 583 -12.35 -10.25 3.74
CA PHE A 583 -13.24 -10.37 2.59
C PHE A 583 -12.50 -11.04 1.42
N GLY A 584 -11.27 -10.60 1.10
CA GLY A 584 -10.40 -11.30 0.14
C GLY A 584 -10.13 -12.77 0.53
N PHE A 585 -9.99 -13.08 1.82
CA PHE A 585 -9.79 -14.45 2.30
C PHE A 585 -11.02 -15.32 2.07
N TYR A 586 -12.22 -14.81 2.40
CA TYR A 586 -13.47 -15.53 2.13
C TYR A 586 -13.70 -15.68 0.62
N ALA A 587 -13.46 -14.64 -0.18
CA ALA A 587 -13.54 -14.68 -1.63
C ALA A 587 -12.62 -15.76 -2.24
N ALA A 588 -11.36 -15.81 -1.81
CA ALA A 588 -10.39 -16.82 -2.26
C ALA A 588 -10.80 -18.26 -1.94
N VAL A 589 -11.33 -18.49 -0.74
CA VAL A 589 -11.68 -19.84 -0.24
C VAL A 589 -13.05 -20.32 -0.72
N THR A 590 -13.94 -19.42 -1.11
CA THR A 590 -15.32 -19.77 -1.48
C THR A 590 -15.70 -19.48 -2.92
N ARG A 591 -15.15 -18.42 -3.53
CA ARG A 591 -15.63 -17.80 -4.78
C ARG A 591 -17.15 -17.56 -4.77
N LEU A 592 -17.68 -17.22 -3.60
CA LEU A 592 -19.08 -16.89 -3.34
C LEU A 592 -19.23 -15.42 -2.96
N SER A 593 -20.45 -14.92 -3.09
CA SER A 593 -20.87 -13.64 -2.53
C SER A 593 -21.14 -13.68 -1.03
N GLU A 594 -21.43 -12.51 -0.44
CA GLU A 594 -21.71 -12.35 0.99
C GLU A 594 -23.03 -13.04 1.40
N SER A 595 -23.99 -13.18 0.48
CA SER A 595 -25.17 -14.04 0.66
C SER A 595 -24.87 -15.54 0.51
N GLY A 596 -23.62 -15.88 0.16
CA GLY A 596 -23.17 -17.22 -0.17
C GLY A 596 -23.71 -17.70 -1.51
N ASP A 597 -23.76 -16.85 -2.54
CA ASP A 597 -24.27 -17.19 -3.90
C ASP A 597 -23.22 -16.93 -4.99
N SER A 598 -23.39 -17.56 -6.15
CA SER A 598 -22.65 -17.26 -7.38
C SER A 598 -23.49 -17.66 -8.61
N PRO A 599 -23.14 -17.24 -9.84
CA PRO A 599 -23.79 -17.73 -11.06
C PRO A 599 -23.78 -19.27 -11.17
N HIS A 600 -22.71 -19.92 -10.70
CA HIS A 600 -22.56 -21.38 -10.66
C HIS A 600 -23.18 -22.02 -9.39
N GLY A 601 -24.00 -21.26 -8.65
CA GLY A 601 -24.70 -21.73 -7.46
C GLY A 601 -23.88 -21.66 -6.17
N LYS A 602 -24.21 -22.54 -5.21
CA LYS A 602 -23.70 -22.50 -3.82
C LYS A 602 -22.29 -23.06 -3.62
N THR A 603 -21.63 -23.55 -4.67
CA THR A 603 -20.27 -24.12 -4.60
C THR A 603 -19.15 -23.10 -4.81
N GLY A 604 -19.48 -21.94 -5.37
CA GLY A 604 -18.54 -20.92 -5.84
C GLY A 604 -18.54 -20.82 -7.36
N TRP A 605 -18.23 -19.65 -7.88
CA TRP A 605 -17.93 -19.40 -9.29
C TRP A 605 -16.59 -20.05 -9.64
N PHE A 606 -16.52 -20.89 -10.68
CA PHE A 606 -15.36 -21.73 -10.99
C PHE A 606 -14.75 -22.41 -9.73
N PRO A 607 -15.48 -23.34 -9.08
CA PRO A 607 -15.15 -23.85 -7.74
C PRO A 607 -13.84 -24.65 -7.64
N GLU A 608 -13.30 -25.11 -8.78
CA GLU A 608 -11.96 -25.69 -8.93
C GLU A 608 -10.82 -24.68 -8.77
N GLN A 609 -11.10 -23.37 -8.89
CA GLN A 609 -10.13 -22.29 -8.70
C GLN A 609 -10.10 -21.75 -7.26
N ARG A 610 -10.78 -22.39 -6.30
CA ARG A 610 -10.78 -21.96 -4.90
C ARG A 610 -9.47 -22.33 -4.22
N LEU A 611 -8.91 -21.40 -3.46
CA LEU A 611 -7.77 -21.67 -2.59
C LEU A 611 -8.21 -22.42 -1.32
N THR A 612 -7.32 -23.23 -0.76
CA THR A 612 -7.44 -23.64 0.64
C THR A 612 -7.21 -22.44 1.56
N ARG A 613 -7.69 -22.54 2.80
CA ARG A 613 -7.43 -21.54 3.86
C ARG A 613 -5.94 -21.29 4.10
N ALA A 614 -5.11 -22.33 3.95
CA ALA A 614 -3.67 -22.24 4.12
C ALA A 614 -3.05 -21.41 2.99
N GLU A 615 -3.42 -21.66 1.74
CA GLU A 615 -2.96 -20.90 0.57
C GLU A 615 -3.44 -19.45 0.62
N ALA A 616 -4.72 -19.20 0.94
CA ALA A 616 -5.25 -17.84 1.07
C ALA A 616 -4.54 -17.03 2.16
N LEU A 617 -4.32 -17.60 3.36
CA LEU A 617 -3.57 -16.92 4.42
C LEU A 617 -2.10 -16.70 4.02
N LYS A 618 -1.48 -17.68 3.36
CA LYS A 618 -0.09 -17.59 2.86
C LYS A 618 0.07 -16.51 1.79
N GLY A 619 -0.91 -16.38 0.89
CA GLY A 619 -1.00 -15.32 -0.12
C GLY A 619 -1.00 -13.91 0.51
N MET A 620 -1.78 -13.74 1.58
CA MET A 620 -1.91 -12.50 2.36
C MET A 620 -0.78 -12.28 3.38
N THR A 621 0.24 -13.15 3.45
CA THR A 621 1.32 -13.04 4.44
C THR A 621 2.69 -13.36 3.83
N TYR A 622 3.05 -14.63 3.71
CA TYR A 622 4.37 -15.06 3.25
C TYR A 622 4.62 -14.72 1.77
N ASP A 623 3.65 -14.91 0.88
CA ASP A 623 3.86 -14.72 -0.55
C ASP A 623 3.92 -13.22 -0.90
N ALA A 624 3.11 -12.39 -0.25
CA ALA A 624 3.26 -10.94 -0.29
C ALA A 624 4.63 -10.48 0.27
N ALA A 625 5.14 -11.12 1.33
CA ALA A 625 6.48 -10.85 1.84
C ALA A 625 7.56 -11.26 0.81
N TYR A 626 7.43 -12.43 0.17
CA TYR A 626 8.33 -12.87 -0.89
C TYR A 626 8.30 -11.93 -2.10
N ALA A 627 7.13 -11.52 -2.58
CA ALA A 627 7.02 -10.62 -3.71
C ALA A 627 7.67 -9.25 -3.45
N SER A 628 7.81 -8.84 -2.18
CA SER A 628 8.48 -7.59 -1.75
C SER A 628 9.93 -7.77 -1.28
N PHE A 629 10.50 -8.98 -1.36
CA PHE A 629 11.83 -9.36 -0.83
C PHE A 629 11.96 -9.15 0.68
N SER A 630 10.87 -9.30 1.42
CA SER A 630 10.79 -9.16 2.87
C SER A 630 10.54 -10.49 3.58
N GLU A 631 10.51 -11.62 2.88
CA GLU A 631 10.25 -12.97 3.43
C GLU A 631 11.27 -13.42 4.48
N GLY A 632 12.47 -12.83 4.50
CA GLY A 632 13.47 -13.04 5.56
C GLY A 632 13.14 -12.34 6.88
N GLU A 633 12.27 -11.33 6.87
CA GLU A 633 11.87 -10.56 8.06
C GLU A 633 10.38 -10.70 8.41
N LEU A 634 9.50 -10.96 7.44
CA LEU A 634 8.04 -10.85 7.52
C LEU A 634 7.32 -12.12 7.01
N GLY A 635 5.99 -12.10 7.04
CA GLY A 635 5.12 -13.06 6.34
C GLY A 635 4.94 -14.43 7.02
N SER A 636 5.74 -14.77 8.03
CA SER A 636 5.47 -15.92 8.91
C SER A 636 5.94 -15.64 10.33
N LEU A 637 5.42 -16.40 11.30
CA LEU A 637 5.75 -16.26 12.72
C LEU A 637 7.01 -17.06 13.13
N ALA A 638 7.96 -17.26 12.23
CA ALA A 638 9.18 -18.01 12.50
C ALA A 638 10.15 -17.27 13.46
N PRO A 639 10.97 -17.97 14.27
CA PRO A 639 12.00 -17.34 15.09
C PRO A 639 12.97 -16.47 14.27
N GLY A 640 13.32 -15.30 14.81
CA GLY A 640 14.17 -14.30 14.15
C GLY A 640 13.42 -13.29 13.29
N LYS A 641 12.22 -13.62 12.79
CA LYS A 641 11.35 -12.68 12.08
C LYS A 641 10.78 -11.61 13.00
N ARG A 642 10.20 -10.56 12.42
CA ARG A 642 9.56 -9.48 13.16
C ARG A 642 8.25 -9.95 13.78
N ALA A 643 7.94 -9.41 14.96
CA ALA A 643 6.73 -9.71 15.70
C ALA A 643 5.56 -8.87 15.16
N ASP A 644 5.22 -9.13 13.90
CA ASP A 644 4.06 -8.55 13.20
C ASP A 644 2.99 -9.63 13.10
N PHE A 645 1.87 -9.43 13.79
CA PHE A 645 0.81 -10.45 13.92
C PHE A 645 -0.56 -9.83 14.23
N VAL A 646 -1.61 -10.57 13.89
CA VAL A 646 -3.01 -10.19 14.16
C VAL A 646 -3.61 -11.19 15.13
N VAL A 647 -4.40 -10.70 16.08
CA VAL A 647 -5.30 -11.53 16.89
C VAL A 647 -6.72 -11.31 16.40
N LEU A 648 -7.38 -12.37 15.92
CA LEU A 648 -8.78 -12.36 15.50
C LEU A 648 -9.64 -13.01 16.58
N ASP A 649 -10.88 -12.55 16.74
CA ASP A 649 -11.86 -13.13 17.68
C ASP A 649 -12.40 -14.50 17.24
N THR A 650 -12.09 -14.90 15.99
CA THR A 650 -12.61 -16.09 15.33
C THR A 650 -11.48 -16.84 14.63
N ASP A 651 -11.30 -18.14 14.91
CA ASP A 651 -10.39 -19.01 14.17
C ASP A 651 -10.86 -19.22 12.72
N ILE A 652 -10.48 -18.30 11.83
CA ILE A 652 -10.76 -18.36 10.38
C ILE A 652 -10.18 -19.62 9.69
N MET A 653 -9.25 -20.33 10.34
CA MET A 653 -8.67 -21.57 9.81
C MET A 653 -9.57 -22.78 10.08
N THR A 654 -10.39 -22.77 11.14
CA THR A 654 -11.24 -23.92 11.53
C THR A 654 -12.75 -23.64 11.61
N ALA A 655 -13.18 -22.41 11.93
CA ALA A 655 -14.60 -22.03 12.02
C ALA A 655 -15.36 -22.22 10.69
N PRO A 656 -16.71 -22.24 10.67
CA PRO A 656 -17.50 -22.21 9.44
C PRO A 656 -17.12 -21.00 8.57
N VAL A 657 -16.95 -21.18 7.26
CA VAL A 657 -16.32 -20.13 6.41
C VAL A 657 -17.08 -18.80 6.38
N ALA A 658 -18.41 -18.83 6.46
CA ALA A 658 -19.23 -17.62 6.57
C ALA A 658 -18.93 -16.77 7.83
N SER A 659 -18.41 -17.38 8.91
CA SER A 659 -18.01 -16.66 10.12
C SER A 659 -16.84 -15.70 9.87
N THR A 660 -16.00 -15.94 8.86
CA THR A 660 -14.90 -15.04 8.48
C THR A 660 -15.37 -13.63 8.15
N LEU A 661 -16.56 -13.50 7.55
CA LEU A 661 -17.17 -12.20 7.20
C LEU A 661 -17.42 -11.33 8.45
N MET A 662 -17.74 -11.97 9.58
CA MET A 662 -18.11 -11.32 10.84
C MET A 662 -16.96 -11.25 11.85
N ALA A 663 -15.83 -11.89 11.55
CA ALA A 663 -14.66 -11.97 12.41
C ALA A 663 -14.01 -10.59 12.58
N LYS A 664 -13.55 -10.28 13.79
CA LYS A 664 -13.01 -8.97 14.15
C LYS A 664 -11.60 -9.07 14.68
N VAL A 665 -10.84 -8.02 14.41
CA VAL A 665 -9.50 -7.86 14.96
C VAL A 665 -9.61 -7.43 16.43
N VAL A 666 -9.04 -8.24 17.30
CA VAL A 666 -8.84 -7.94 18.73
C VAL A 666 -7.59 -7.08 18.92
N ALA A 667 -6.53 -7.35 18.15
CA ALA A 667 -5.32 -6.54 18.12
C ALA A 667 -4.53 -6.70 16.82
N THR A 668 -3.91 -5.60 16.38
CA THR A 668 -2.93 -5.56 15.28
C THR A 668 -1.58 -5.16 15.86
N ILE A 669 -0.61 -6.06 15.78
CA ILE A 669 0.71 -5.90 16.39
C ILE A 669 1.75 -5.69 15.29
N VAL A 670 2.58 -4.65 15.43
CA VAL A 670 3.70 -4.36 14.52
C VAL A 670 4.95 -4.08 15.35
N ASP A 671 6.07 -4.72 15.00
CA ASP A 671 7.32 -4.73 15.76
C ASP A 671 7.08 -5.03 17.26
N GLY A 672 6.22 -6.00 17.57
CA GLY A 672 5.92 -6.44 18.94
C GLY A 672 5.08 -5.45 19.77
N ARG A 673 4.46 -4.46 19.14
CA ARG A 673 3.67 -3.40 19.81
C ARG A 673 2.25 -3.29 19.23
N PRO A 674 1.20 -3.17 20.05
CA PRO A 674 -0.15 -2.91 19.55
C PRO A 674 -0.21 -1.56 18.82
N LYS A 675 -0.72 -1.60 17.59
CA LYS A 675 -1.06 -0.44 16.76
C LYS A 675 -2.57 -0.25 16.62
N TYR A 676 -3.30 -1.34 16.81
CA TYR A 676 -4.74 -1.34 17.06
C TYR A 676 -5.07 -2.38 18.15
N GLY A 677 -6.13 -2.15 18.92
CA GLY A 677 -6.60 -3.09 19.94
C GLY A 677 -5.65 -3.28 21.13
N LYS A 678 -5.79 -4.41 21.84
CA LYS A 678 -5.01 -4.79 23.04
C LYS A 678 -4.84 -6.31 23.14
N LEU A 679 -3.75 -6.76 23.77
CA LEU A 679 -3.50 -8.15 24.18
C LEU A 679 -3.81 -8.38 25.67
#